data_AF-M8CEU4-F1
#
_entry.id   AF-M8CEU4-F1
#
_cell.length_a   1.000
_cell.length_b   1.000
_cell.length_c   1.000
_cell.angle_alpha   90.00
_cell.angle_beta   90.00
_cell.angle_gamma   90.00
#
_symmetry.space_group_name_H-M   'P 1'
#
loop_
_entity.id
_entity.type
_entity.pdbx_description
1 polymer ?
#
loop_
_entity_poly.entity_id
_entity_poly.type
_entity_poly.pdbx_seq_one_letter_code
_entity_poly.pdbx_strand_id
1 'polypeptide(L)'
;MGNSSGSVSDMLMGRREKLTPGSLMKAVIRSGRGDATPADGDQVILHCTIRTMEGIVVNSTRREHGGKGIPLRFVLGKSKMILGFAEGFPTMLKEDDCPVTPPDGFPKDDELQFEVEMLDFFKAKVNDIDHDMASPMGTIELSATRNTNQTHHHQQQQQQQSLWSKQVGVVTEDLGVVKKIVDEGKGWETPREPYEVTARITARTADGKEILPSKEVPYFFTLGKSEAPKGLEMGIGTMARKEKATIYVTSTYLTESSVMPQLEGLEEVHFEVELVQFTQVRDMLGDGRLIKRRVVDGSGRVAKFIFHRTIPEVLLSVLCVHLLKTENPLSTDLKGKNEGEFPMDCPLHDSLLRVHYKGMLLDEPKSVFYDTQIDNDGEPLEFCSGEGLVPEGFEMCVRLMLPGEKSIVTCPPDFAYDKFPRPVNVPEGAHVRWEIELLGFEVPKDWTGLTFKEIMEEADKIKNTGNRLFKEGKFELAKAKYEKLLREYNHVHPQDDEEGKIFANSRSSLHLNVAACYQKMGEYRKSIEACNKVLDANPVHVKALYRRGMSYMLGGDFDDAKNDFEKMVTVDKSSEPDATAALVKLKQKEQEIEKKARKQFKGLFDKKPGEISEVGMESKNGGDTAGSGEAVTSRDRDGSGKSSPPSAESDHAFDEEKPGLIGRIWPSARRIFSSLGLNRCTIL
;
A
#
# COMPACT_ATOMS: atom_id res chain seq x y z
N MET A 1 -28.97 44.98 -71.93
CA MET A 1 -29.68 44.36 -70.80
C MET A 1 -28.73 43.34 -70.20
N GLY A 2 -28.46 43.39 -68.90
CA GLY A 2 -27.45 42.54 -68.26
C GLY A 2 -28.03 41.19 -67.85
N ASN A 3 -27.21 40.13 -67.92
CA ASN A 3 -27.45 38.87 -67.21
C ASN A 3 -26.65 38.89 -65.91
N SER A 4 -27.34 38.81 -64.79
CA SER A 4 -26.75 38.72 -63.46
C SER A 4 -26.22 37.31 -63.20
N SER A 5 -24.99 37.23 -62.70
CA SER A 5 -24.41 36.00 -62.13
C SER A 5 -25.07 35.69 -60.78
N GLY A 6 -25.96 34.69 -60.74
CA GLY A 6 -26.38 34.08 -59.48
C GLY A 6 -25.21 33.34 -58.84
N SER A 7 -24.97 33.56 -57.55
CA SER A 7 -23.83 32.95 -56.84
C SER A 7 -24.21 31.60 -56.23
N VAL A 8 -23.21 30.79 -55.85
CA VAL A 8 -23.44 29.49 -55.18
C VAL A 8 -24.28 29.64 -53.89
N SER A 9 -24.26 30.83 -53.26
CA SER A 9 -25.09 31.16 -52.10
C SER A 9 -26.60 31.03 -52.37
N ASP A 10 -27.07 31.31 -53.59
CA ASP A 10 -28.49 31.22 -53.94
C ASP A 10 -28.99 29.76 -54.01
N MET A 11 -28.12 28.80 -54.36
CA MET A 11 -28.47 27.37 -54.32
C MET A 11 -28.52 26.80 -52.89
N LEU A 12 -27.83 27.41 -51.92
CA LEU A 12 -27.80 26.97 -50.52
C LEU A 12 -28.99 27.51 -49.70
N MET A 13 -29.63 28.59 -50.13
CA MET A 13 -30.81 29.18 -49.45
C MET A 13 -31.98 28.21 -49.30
N GLY A 14 -32.14 27.24 -50.21
CA GLY A 14 -33.22 26.25 -50.20
C GLY A 14 -33.05 25.04 -49.27
N ARG A 15 -31.94 24.94 -48.52
CA ARG A 15 -31.61 23.79 -47.64
C ARG A 15 -31.23 24.18 -46.21
N ARG A 16 -31.57 25.40 -45.78
CA ARG A 16 -31.29 25.88 -44.42
C ARG A 16 -32.47 25.60 -43.48
N GLU A 17 -32.19 24.94 -42.37
CA GLU A 17 -33.12 24.69 -41.27
C GLU A 17 -32.86 25.68 -40.13
N LYS A 18 -33.94 26.18 -39.51
CA LYS A 18 -33.87 27.03 -38.31
C LYS A 18 -33.91 26.13 -37.09
N LEU A 19 -32.79 26.02 -36.38
CA LEU A 19 -32.74 25.28 -35.12
C LEU A 19 -33.36 26.11 -33.99
N THR A 20 -32.99 27.39 -33.92
CA THR A 20 -33.54 28.35 -32.94
C THR A 20 -34.15 29.56 -33.67
N PRO A 21 -35.38 30.00 -33.32
CA PRO A 21 -36.08 31.05 -34.06
C PRO A 21 -35.33 32.39 -34.12
N GLY A 22 -34.68 32.65 -35.25
CA GLY A 22 -34.04 33.93 -35.57
C GLY A 22 -32.52 33.98 -35.37
N SER A 23 -31.93 33.02 -34.64
CA SER A 23 -30.55 33.12 -34.14
C SER A 23 -29.61 31.98 -34.53
N LEU A 24 -30.12 30.84 -35.02
CA LEU A 24 -29.27 29.72 -35.46
C LEU A 24 -29.80 29.02 -36.71
N MET A 25 -28.96 29.00 -37.74
CA MET A 25 -29.20 28.34 -39.02
C MET A 25 -28.28 27.13 -39.18
N LYS A 26 -28.85 26.01 -39.61
CA LYS A 26 -28.15 24.78 -40.00
C LYS A 26 -28.30 24.58 -41.51
N ALA A 27 -27.27 24.09 -42.21
CA ALA A 27 -27.46 23.39 -43.47
C ALA A 27 -26.61 22.12 -43.49
N VAL A 28 -27.05 21.08 -44.20
CA VAL A 28 -26.24 19.88 -44.43
C VAL A 28 -25.59 20.00 -45.81
N ILE A 29 -24.25 20.08 -45.83
CA ILE A 29 -23.43 20.07 -47.05
C ILE A 29 -23.34 18.63 -47.58
N ARG A 30 -23.07 17.69 -46.69
CA ARG A 30 -22.93 16.26 -46.98
C ARG A 30 -23.62 15.46 -45.90
N SER A 31 -24.52 14.57 -46.31
CA SER A 31 -25.25 13.70 -45.39
C SER A 31 -24.35 12.60 -44.83
N GLY A 32 -24.35 12.48 -43.50
CA GLY A 32 -23.72 11.36 -42.80
C GLY A 32 -24.43 10.01 -43.02
N ARG A 33 -23.83 8.94 -42.48
CA ARG A 33 -24.34 7.56 -42.53
C ARG A 33 -25.03 7.15 -41.24
N GLY A 34 -26.21 6.54 -41.39
CA GLY A 34 -27.02 6.02 -40.28
C GLY A 34 -27.99 7.06 -39.72
N ASP A 35 -28.85 6.63 -38.78
CA ASP A 35 -30.02 7.42 -38.33
C ASP A 35 -29.85 8.00 -36.92
N ALA A 36 -28.63 7.97 -36.37
CA ALA A 36 -28.34 8.29 -34.97
C ALA A 36 -27.53 9.59 -34.85
N THR A 37 -27.85 10.38 -33.82
CA THR A 37 -27.19 11.64 -33.47
C THR A 37 -26.64 11.57 -32.03
N PRO A 38 -25.64 12.41 -31.66
CA PRO A 38 -25.10 12.43 -30.31
C PRO A 38 -26.08 13.03 -29.30
N ALA A 39 -26.09 12.50 -28.08
CA ALA A 39 -26.86 13.01 -26.95
C ALA A 39 -25.97 13.68 -25.89
N ASP A 40 -26.59 14.40 -24.94
CA ASP A 40 -25.88 14.95 -23.78
C ASP A 40 -25.19 13.83 -22.98
N GLY A 41 -23.91 14.03 -22.66
CA GLY A 41 -23.05 13.01 -22.08
C GLY A 41 -22.31 12.13 -23.09
N ASP A 42 -22.59 12.24 -24.40
CA ASP A 42 -21.78 11.57 -25.42
C ASP A 42 -20.46 12.33 -25.63
N GLN A 43 -19.37 11.59 -25.82
CA GLN A 43 -18.13 12.14 -26.35
C GLN A 43 -18.27 12.23 -27.87
N VAL A 44 -18.08 13.44 -28.40
CA VAL A 44 -18.08 13.74 -29.84
C VAL A 44 -16.66 14.01 -30.33
N ILE A 45 -16.38 13.58 -31.56
CA ILE A 45 -15.11 13.77 -32.27
C ILE A 45 -15.43 14.44 -33.62
N LEU A 46 -14.84 15.60 -33.88
CA LEU A 46 -15.15 16.39 -35.07
C LEU A 46 -13.96 17.20 -35.60
N HIS A 47 -13.96 17.47 -36.90
CA HIS A 47 -13.21 18.59 -37.47
C HIS A 47 -14.12 19.82 -37.53
N CYS A 48 -13.57 20.98 -37.16
CA CYS A 48 -14.21 22.29 -37.30
C CYS A 48 -13.29 23.25 -38.08
N THR A 49 -13.90 24.05 -38.95
CA THR A 49 -13.31 25.24 -39.60
C THR A 49 -14.26 26.42 -39.39
N ILE A 50 -13.75 27.52 -38.83
CA ILE A 50 -14.49 28.75 -38.57
C ILE A 50 -14.12 29.74 -39.67
N ARG A 51 -15.11 30.34 -40.33
CA ARG A 51 -14.94 31.36 -41.37
C ARG A 51 -15.77 32.61 -41.07
N THR A 52 -15.39 33.76 -41.62
CA THR A 52 -16.30 34.92 -41.74
C THR A 52 -17.27 34.71 -42.91
N MET A 53 -18.32 35.54 -43.03
CA MET A 53 -19.22 35.53 -44.20
C MET A 53 -18.51 35.84 -45.53
N GLU A 54 -17.35 36.49 -45.48
CA GLU A 54 -16.49 36.73 -46.65
C GLU A 54 -15.62 35.49 -47.01
N GLY A 55 -15.76 34.39 -46.26
CA GLY A 55 -15.07 33.12 -46.49
C GLY A 55 -13.67 33.01 -45.86
N ILE A 56 -13.20 34.06 -45.18
CA ILE A 56 -11.88 34.12 -44.54
C ILE A 56 -11.84 33.13 -43.37
N VAL A 57 -10.88 32.19 -43.39
CA VAL A 57 -10.70 31.24 -42.27
C VAL A 57 -10.16 31.97 -41.05
N VAL A 58 -10.94 31.93 -39.96
CA VAL A 58 -10.61 32.50 -38.65
C VAL A 58 -9.84 31.49 -37.79
N ASN A 59 -10.23 30.22 -37.86
CA ASN A 59 -9.59 29.12 -37.15
C ASN A 59 -9.92 27.79 -37.83
N SER A 60 -9.03 26.79 -37.79
CA SER A 60 -9.36 25.44 -38.26
C SER A 60 -8.61 24.36 -37.49
N THR A 61 -9.24 23.20 -37.40
CA THR A 61 -8.63 21.93 -36.98
C THR A 61 -7.97 21.18 -38.14
N ARG A 62 -8.32 21.50 -39.40
CA ARG A 62 -7.87 20.82 -40.62
C ARG A 62 -6.53 21.39 -41.14
N ARG A 63 -5.59 20.54 -41.60
CA ARG A 63 -4.25 20.99 -42.06
C ARG A 63 -4.32 21.88 -43.31
N GLU A 64 -5.20 21.53 -44.23
CA GLU A 64 -5.51 22.25 -45.47
C GLU A 64 -6.05 23.68 -45.24
N HIS A 65 -6.42 24.02 -44.00
CA HIS A 65 -6.92 25.33 -43.60
C HIS A 65 -6.07 25.95 -42.46
N GLY A 66 -4.80 25.55 -42.34
CA GLY A 66 -3.84 26.11 -41.38
C GLY A 66 -3.94 25.53 -39.96
N GLY A 67 -4.80 24.52 -39.75
CA GLY A 67 -4.90 23.78 -38.50
C GLY A 67 -3.85 22.68 -38.34
N LYS A 68 -3.89 21.99 -37.20
CA LYS A 68 -2.94 20.91 -36.85
C LYS A 68 -3.25 19.55 -37.52
N GLY A 69 -4.51 19.33 -37.91
CA GLY A 69 -5.02 18.02 -38.32
C GLY A 69 -5.55 17.17 -37.16
N ILE A 70 -5.59 17.71 -35.94
CA ILE A 70 -6.17 17.03 -34.77
C ILE A 70 -7.67 17.37 -34.71
N PRO A 71 -8.58 16.38 -34.66
CA PRO A 71 -9.99 16.64 -34.43
C PRO A 71 -10.26 17.04 -32.98
N LEU A 72 -11.25 17.90 -32.76
CA LEU A 72 -11.73 18.26 -31.43
C LEU A 72 -12.45 17.07 -30.79
N ARG A 73 -12.13 16.79 -29.53
CA ARG A 73 -12.75 15.77 -28.68
C ARG A 73 -13.28 16.44 -27.42
N PHE A 74 -14.56 16.27 -27.11
CA PHE A 74 -15.17 16.79 -25.87
C PHE A 74 -16.48 16.06 -25.56
N VAL A 75 -17.00 16.22 -24.34
CA VAL A 75 -18.27 15.63 -23.91
C VAL A 75 -19.40 16.66 -24.05
N LEU A 76 -20.45 16.30 -24.78
CA LEU A 76 -21.63 17.13 -25.01
C LEU A 76 -22.35 17.43 -23.69
N GLY A 77 -22.84 18.65 -23.51
CA GLY A 77 -23.50 19.11 -22.29
C GLY A 77 -22.59 19.35 -21.07
N LYS A 78 -21.43 18.69 -20.96
CA LYS A 78 -20.46 18.89 -19.85
C LYS A 78 -19.38 19.95 -20.13
N SER A 79 -19.19 20.35 -21.39
CA SER A 79 -18.11 21.26 -21.83
C SER A 79 -18.61 22.70 -22.01
N LYS A 80 -17.79 23.72 -21.68
CA LYS A 80 -18.11 25.13 -21.97
C LYS A 80 -18.02 25.41 -23.47
N MET A 81 -19.15 25.31 -24.16
CA MET A 81 -19.26 25.43 -25.61
C MET A 81 -20.05 26.68 -26.03
N ILE A 82 -19.84 27.14 -27.26
CA ILE A 82 -20.69 28.16 -27.88
C ILE A 82 -22.08 27.54 -28.11
N LEU A 83 -23.15 28.27 -27.81
CA LEU A 83 -24.53 27.76 -27.81
C LEU A 83 -24.92 27.04 -29.12
N GLY A 84 -24.50 27.59 -30.28
CA GLY A 84 -24.78 26.99 -31.59
C GLY A 84 -24.20 25.58 -31.79
N PHE A 85 -23.13 25.23 -31.07
CA PHE A 85 -22.60 23.86 -31.06
C PHE A 85 -23.43 22.92 -30.18
N ALA A 86 -23.91 23.39 -29.03
CA ALA A 86 -24.79 22.61 -28.15
C ALA A 86 -26.15 22.32 -28.81
N GLU A 87 -26.68 23.27 -29.57
CA GLU A 87 -27.92 23.09 -30.34
C GLU A 87 -27.71 22.36 -31.67
N GLY A 88 -26.55 22.53 -32.31
CA GLY A 88 -26.23 21.95 -33.62
C GLY A 88 -25.89 20.45 -33.59
N PHE A 89 -25.01 20.01 -32.68
CA PHE A 89 -24.48 18.64 -32.69
C PHE A 89 -25.53 17.54 -32.45
N PRO A 90 -26.56 17.71 -31.58
CA PRO A 90 -27.66 16.74 -31.45
C PRO A 90 -28.45 16.45 -32.73
N THR A 91 -28.20 17.21 -33.81
CA THR A 91 -28.84 17.05 -35.11
C THR A 91 -27.91 16.47 -36.19
N MET A 92 -26.63 16.23 -35.89
CA MET A 92 -25.63 15.75 -36.86
C MET A 92 -25.49 14.23 -36.85
N LEU A 93 -25.23 13.66 -38.02
CA LEU A 93 -24.95 12.23 -38.23
C LEU A 93 -23.43 11.99 -38.36
N LYS A 94 -22.98 10.73 -38.42
CA LYS A 94 -21.56 10.40 -38.63
C LYS A 94 -21.14 10.58 -40.10
N GLU A 95 -20.03 11.25 -40.39
CA GLU A 95 -19.63 11.75 -41.73
C GLU A 95 -20.54 12.90 -42.26
N ASP A 96 -21.25 13.62 -41.38
CA ASP A 96 -22.13 14.75 -41.74
C ASP A 96 -21.33 16.08 -41.72
N ASP A 97 -21.34 16.82 -42.84
CA ASP A 97 -20.71 18.14 -42.97
C ASP A 97 -21.77 19.25 -42.83
N CYS A 98 -21.59 20.16 -41.86
CA CYS A 98 -22.62 21.14 -41.48
C CYS A 98 -22.05 22.54 -41.16
N PRO A 99 -22.48 23.61 -41.87
CA PRO A 99 -22.41 24.99 -41.41
C PRO A 99 -23.40 25.30 -40.27
N VAL A 100 -22.85 25.84 -39.18
CA VAL A 100 -23.55 26.39 -37.99
C VAL A 100 -23.25 27.91 -37.90
N THR A 101 -24.17 28.71 -37.35
CA THR A 101 -24.04 30.19 -37.20
C THR A 101 -23.99 30.57 -35.70
N PRO A 102 -23.19 31.56 -35.25
CA PRO A 102 -23.13 31.94 -33.83
C PRO A 102 -24.38 32.72 -33.37
N PRO A 103 -24.68 32.74 -32.06
CA PRO A 103 -25.84 33.43 -31.51
C PRO A 103 -25.66 34.96 -31.43
N ASP A 104 -26.78 35.69 -31.57
CA ASP A 104 -26.89 37.14 -31.41
C ASP A 104 -26.44 37.60 -30.01
N GLY A 105 -25.19 38.07 -29.91
CA GLY A 105 -24.60 38.53 -28.65
C GLY A 105 -23.10 38.26 -28.49
N PHE A 106 -22.50 37.46 -29.38
CA PHE A 106 -21.03 37.39 -29.51
C PHE A 106 -20.47 38.65 -30.20
N PRO A 107 -19.20 39.04 -30.00
CA PRO A 107 -18.72 40.36 -30.39
C PRO A 107 -18.48 40.50 -31.91
N LYS A 108 -18.90 41.58 -32.58
CA LYS A 108 -20.18 42.29 -32.42
C LYS A 108 -20.75 42.79 -33.77
N ASP A 109 -20.00 42.62 -34.86
CA ASP A 109 -20.32 43.15 -36.20
C ASP A 109 -20.10 42.11 -37.34
N ASP A 110 -19.72 40.86 -37.04
CA ASP A 110 -19.49 39.80 -38.04
C ASP A 110 -20.26 38.50 -37.73
N GLU A 111 -21.04 38.03 -38.70
CA GLU A 111 -21.54 36.66 -38.74
C GLU A 111 -20.39 35.68 -39.04
N LEU A 112 -20.35 34.55 -38.34
CA LEU A 112 -19.37 33.48 -38.57
C LEU A 112 -20.05 32.22 -39.12
N GLN A 113 -19.36 31.52 -40.01
CA GLN A 113 -19.76 30.21 -40.53
C GLN A 113 -18.84 29.14 -39.95
N PHE A 114 -19.42 28.21 -39.18
CA PHE A 114 -18.72 27.07 -38.60
C PHE A 114 -18.96 25.83 -39.44
N GLU A 115 -18.01 25.48 -40.30
CA GLU A 115 -18.00 24.24 -41.09
C GLU A 115 -17.52 23.07 -40.20
N VAL A 116 -18.43 22.19 -39.81
CA VAL A 116 -18.18 21.06 -38.91
C VAL A 116 -18.37 19.72 -39.63
N GLU A 117 -17.37 18.84 -39.57
CA GLU A 117 -17.46 17.43 -39.98
C GLU A 117 -17.49 16.57 -38.71
N MET A 118 -18.59 15.84 -38.48
CA MET A 118 -18.68 14.92 -37.36
C MET A 118 -18.05 13.57 -37.71
N LEU A 119 -16.86 13.29 -37.17
CA LEU A 119 -16.08 12.08 -37.47
C LEU A 119 -16.61 10.86 -36.72
N ASP A 120 -16.94 11.00 -35.43
CA ASP A 120 -17.52 9.93 -34.61
C ASP A 120 -18.16 10.48 -33.33
N PHE A 121 -19.03 9.69 -32.69
CA PHE A 121 -19.52 9.97 -31.35
C PHE A 121 -19.94 8.69 -30.62
N PHE A 122 -19.88 8.70 -29.28
CA PHE A 122 -20.23 7.55 -28.44
C PHE A 122 -20.56 7.97 -27.01
N LYS A 123 -21.40 7.19 -26.31
CA LYS A 123 -21.69 7.44 -24.88
C LYS A 123 -20.41 7.42 -24.06
N ALA A 124 -20.11 8.53 -23.38
CA ALA A 124 -18.94 8.56 -22.51
C ALA A 124 -19.22 7.74 -21.26
N LYS A 125 -18.49 6.65 -21.07
CA LYS A 125 -18.41 5.97 -19.77
C LYS A 125 -17.53 6.82 -18.85
N VAL A 126 -18.12 7.85 -18.26
CA VAL A 126 -17.51 8.54 -17.13
C VAL A 126 -17.52 7.54 -15.98
N ASN A 127 -16.34 7.22 -15.45
CA ASN A 127 -16.23 6.48 -14.18
C ASN A 127 -16.56 7.47 -13.05
N ASP A 128 -17.84 7.84 -12.95
CA ASP A 128 -18.38 8.51 -11.76
C ASP A 128 -18.34 7.48 -10.61
N ILE A 129 -17.17 7.38 -9.96
CA ILE A 129 -16.97 6.58 -8.76
C ILE A 129 -17.52 7.38 -7.57
N ASP A 130 -18.83 7.57 -7.57
CA ASP A 130 -19.63 7.94 -6.41
C ASP A 130 -21.08 7.47 -6.63
N HIS A 131 -21.61 6.79 -5.61
CA HIS A 131 -22.95 6.19 -5.56
C HIS A 131 -23.30 5.14 -6.64
N ASP A 132 -22.89 3.88 -6.37
CA ASP A 132 -23.91 2.82 -6.36
C ASP A 132 -23.59 1.74 -5.30
N MET A 133 -24.28 1.82 -4.16
CA MET A 133 -24.26 0.85 -3.05
C MET A 133 -25.69 0.58 -2.57
N ALA A 134 -26.58 0.26 -3.51
CA ALA A 134 -27.86 -0.36 -3.19
C ALA A 134 -28.42 -1.11 -4.41
N SER A 135 -28.48 -2.44 -4.35
CA SER A 135 -29.45 -3.18 -5.17
C SER A 135 -30.81 -3.17 -4.48
N PRO A 136 -31.90 -2.79 -5.17
CA PRO A 136 -33.23 -3.29 -4.86
C PRO A 136 -33.68 -4.31 -5.91
N MET A 137 -34.43 -5.30 -5.45
CA MET A 137 -35.00 -6.33 -6.31
C MET A 137 -36.12 -5.77 -7.22
N GLY A 138 -36.18 -6.29 -8.45
CA GLY A 138 -37.41 -6.67 -9.13
C GLY A 138 -38.48 -5.60 -9.35
N THR A 139 -38.62 -5.14 -10.59
CA THR A 139 -39.87 -4.57 -11.07
C THR A 139 -40.13 -5.07 -12.50
N ILE A 140 -41.32 -5.64 -12.71
CA ILE A 140 -41.78 -6.12 -14.02
C ILE A 140 -42.63 -4.99 -14.62
N GLU A 141 -42.27 -4.49 -15.80
CA GLU A 141 -43.15 -3.62 -16.58
C GLU A 141 -43.69 -4.35 -17.83
N LEU A 142 -44.97 -4.07 -18.12
CA LEU A 142 -45.77 -4.76 -19.11
C LEU A 142 -45.55 -4.14 -20.51
N SER A 143 -45.35 -4.99 -21.52
CA SER A 143 -45.23 -4.55 -22.90
C SER A 143 -46.59 -4.23 -23.53
N ALA A 144 -46.73 -3.01 -24.06
CA ALA A 144 -47.79 -2.67 -25.00
C ALA A 144 -47.25 -2.73 -26.44
N THR A 145 -47.91 -3.50 -27.31
CA THR A 145 -47.44 -3.74 -28.69
C THR A 145 -47.90 -2.67 -29.68
N ARG A 146 -46.99 -2.15 -30.52
CA ARG A 146 -47.33 -1.50 -31.80
C ARG A 146 -46.18 -1.51 -32.82
N ASN A 147 -46.49 -2.01 -34.02
CA ASN A 147 -45.74 -2.01 -35.29
C ASN A 147 -44.27 -2.51 -35.31
N THR A 148 -44.03 -3.53 -36.14
CA THR A 148 -42.85 -4.41 -36.09
C THR A 148 -41.83 -4.25 -37.22
N ASN A 149 -42.04 -3.38 -38.22
CA ASN A 149 -41.20 -3.36 -39.44
C ASN A 149 -40.20 -2.19 -39.56
N GLN A 150 -40.30 -1.13 -38.76
CA GLN A 150 -39.22 -0.12 -38.61
C GLN A 150 -38.41 -0.35 -37.32
N THR A 151 -39.05 -0.93 -36.30
CA THR A 151 -38.47 -1.20 -34.98
C THR A 151 -37.33 -2.19 -35.02
N HIS A 152 -37.31 -3.18 -35.91
CA HIS A 152 -36.20 -4.15 -35.98
C HIS A 152 -34.87 -3.55 -36.43
N HIS A 153 -34.85 -2.70 -37.46
CA HIS A 153 -33.59 -2.04 -37.89
C HIS A 153 -33.11 -1.01 -36.87
N HIS A 154 -34.03 -0.24 -36.29
CA HIS A 154 -33.69 0.77 -35.30
C HIS A 154 -33.25 0.15 -33.96
N GLN A 155 -33.87 -0.97 -33.53
CA GLN A 155 -33.37 -1.76 -32.40
C GLN A 155 -32.02 -2.40 -32.71
N GLN A 156 -31.78 -2.94 -33.91
CA GLN A 156 -30.44 -3.45 -34.27
C GLN A 156 -29.39 -2.35 -34.24
N GLN A 157 -29.63 -1.16 -34.80
CA GLN A 157 -28.68 -0.04 -34.72
C GLN A 157 -28.47 0.44 -33.28
N GLN A 158 -29.53 0.63 -32.49
CA GLN A 158 -29.39 1.03 -31.08
C GLN A 158 -28.70 -0.04 -30.23
N GLN A 159 -28.92 -1.33 -30.50
CA GLN A 159 -28.25 -2.43 -29.82
C GLN A 159 -26.78 -2.55 -30.25
N GLN A 160 -26.46 -2.34 -31.55
CA GLN A 160 -25.11 -2.28 -32.09
C GLN A 160 -24.34 -1.08 -31.51
N GLN A 161 -24.97 0.10 -31.38
CA GLN A 161 -24.39 1.29 -30.75
C GLN A 161 -24.24 1.13 -29.24
N SER A 162 -25.21 0.53 -28.55
CA SER A 162 -25.12 0.17 -27.13
C SER A 162 -23.96 -0.80 -26.85
N LEU A 163 -23.71 -1.74 -27.77
CA LEU A 163 -22.54 -2.64 -27.72
C LEU A 163 -21.23 -1.91 -28.05
N TRP A 164 -21.21 -1.00 -29.03
CA TRP A 164 -20.02 -0.19 -29.36
C TRP A 164 -19.64 0.80 -28.24
N SER A 165 -20.61 1.47 -27.62
CA SER A 165 -20.35 2.42 -26.52
C SER A 165 -19.84 1.74 -25.24
N LYS A 166 -20.00 0.41 -25.11
CA LYS A 166 -19.36 -0.35 -24.01
C LYS A 166 -17.85 -0.49 -24.18
N GLN A 167 -17.32 -0.28 -25.38
CA GLN A 167 -15.91 -0.55 -25.71
C GLN A 167 -14.98 0.65 -25.53
N VAL A 168 -15.47 1.89 -25.45
CA VAL A 168 -14.59 3.07 -25.29
C VAL A 168 -14.63 3.59 -23.85
N GLY A 169 -13.46 3.65 -23.20
CA GLY A 169 -13.27 4.13 -21.84
C GLY A 169 -12.34 5.34 -21.79
N VAL A 170 -12.76 6.37 -21.05
CA VAL A 170 -11.94 7.54 -20.72
C VAL A 170 -10.92 7.14 -19.65
N VAL A 171 -9.63 7.38 -19.90
CA VAL A 171 -8.53 7.05 -18.96
C VAL A 171 -8.09 8.29 -18.19
N THR A 172 -8.16 9.48 -18.79
CA THR A 172 -7.89 10.78 -18.14
C THR A 172 -9.05 11.75 -18.34
N GLU A 173 -9.33 12.58 -17.33
CA GLU A 173 -10.44 13.56 -17.35
C GLU A 173 -10.29 14.61 -18.47
N ASP A 174 -9.05 14.93 -18.86
CA ASP A 174 -8.72 15.85 -19.94
C ASP A 174 -8.77 15.22 -21.35
N LEU A 175 -9.15 13.94 -21.45
CA LEU A 175 -9.16 13.12 -22.67
C LEU A 175 -7.79 12.95 -23.34
N GLY A 176 -6.70 13.31 -22.66
CA GLY A 176 -5.34 13.14 -23.15
C GLY A 176 -4.90 11.68 -23.31
N VAL A 177 -5.59 10.76 -22.63
CA VAL A 177 -5.52 9.29 -22.80
C VAL A 177 -6.94 8.71 -22.88
N VAL A 178 -7.23 7.95 -23.95
CA VAL A 178 -8.51 7.24 -24.17
C VAL A 178 -8.24 5.82 -24.63
N LYS A 179 -8.99 4.83 -24.14
CA LYS A 179 -8.88 3.43 -24.54
C LYS A 179 -10.13 2.97 -25.30
N LYS A 180 -9.95 2.31 -26.45
CA LYS A 180 -10.98 1.55 -27.17
C LYS A 180 -10.65 0.06 -27.11
N ILE A 181 -11.45 -0.71 -26.37
CA ILE A 181 -11.39 -2.17 -26.34
C ILE A 181 -11.75 -2.71 -27.73
N VAL A 182 -10.93 -3.63 -28.22
CA VAL A 182 -11.12 -4.38 -29.47
C VAL A 182 -11.61 -5.79 -29.14
N ASP A 183 -10.86 -6.50 -28.29
CA ASP A 183 -11.25 -7.80 -27.73
C ASP A 183 -11.28 -7.70 -26.19
N GLU A 184 -12.36 -8.16 -25.56
CA GLU A 184 -12.44 -8.19 -24.09
C GLU A 184 -11.44 -9.16 -23.48
N GLY A 185 -10.79 -8.74 -22.39
CA GLY A 185 -9.87 -9.58 -21.62
C GLY A 185 -10.56 -10.63 -20.75
N LYS A 186 -9.76 -11.34 -19.95
CA LYS A 186 -10.20 -12.38 -19.01
C LYS A 186 -9.82 -12.00 -17.59
N GLY A 187 -10.74 -12.25 -16.66
CA GLY A 187 -10.59 -11.86 -15.26
C GLY A 187 -10.96 -10.40 -15.02
N TRP A 188 -10.73 -9.95 -13.79
CA TRP A 188 -11.09 -8.62 -13.30
C TRP A 188 -9.87 -7.78 -12.85
N GLU A 189 -8.71 -8.42 -12.68
CA GLU A 189 -7.46 -7.76 -12.29
C GLU A 189 -6.85 -7.01 -13.49
N THR A 190 -6.32 -5.81 -13.22
CA THR A 190 -5.56 -4.98 -14.17
C THR A 190 -4.17 -4.70 -13.59
N PRO A 191 -3.13 -4.49 -14.43
CA PRO A 191 -1.78 -4.33 -13.92
C PRO A 191 -1.58 -2.96 -13.26
N ARG A 192 -0.78 -2.93 -12.18
CA ARG A 192 -0.49 -1.75 -11.37
C ARG A 192 1.01 -1.51 -11.30
N GLU A 193 1.47 -0.36 -10.84
CA GLU A 193 2.89 -0.19 -10.47
C GLU A 193 3.17 -1.03 -9.20
N PRO A 194 4.25 -1.85 -9.10
CA PRO A 194 5.35 -2.07 -10.05
C PRO A 194 5.27 -3.43 -10.78
N TYR A 195 4.11 -3.81 -11.31
CA TYR A 195 3.90 -5.09 -12.00
C TYR A 195 4.76 -5.18 -13.28
N GLU A 196 5.21 -6.41 -13.57
CA GLU A 196 5.92 -6.77 -14.80
C GLU A 196 4.90 -7.13 -15.88
N VAL A 197 4.83 -6.35 -16.95
CA VAL A 197 3.87 -6.48 -18.06
C VAL A 197 4.53 -7.11 -19.27
N THR A 198 3.80 -8.02 -19.94
CA THR A 198 4.15 -8.53 -21.27
C THR A 198 3.03 -8.17 -22.26
N ALA A 199 3.35 -7.34 -23.27
CA ALA A 199 2.36 -6.85 -24.23
C ALA A 199 2.91 -6.82 -25.67
N ARG A 200 2.09 -7.16 -26.66
CA ARG A 200 2.37 -6.81 -28.06
C ARG A 200 1.86 -5.39 -28.28
N ILE A 201 2.69 -4.53 -28.86
CA ILE A 201 2.40 -3.11 -29.05
C ILE A 201 2.81 -2.76 -30.48
N THR A 202 1.92 -2.15 -31.24
CA THR A 202 2.24 -1.35 -32.43
C THR A 202 1.85 0.09 -32.16
N ALA A 203 2.38 1.05 -32.93
CA ALA A 203 1.98 2.45 -32.81
C ALA A 203 1.93 3.15 -34.16
N ARG A 204 0.90 3.97 -34.36
CA ARG A 204 0.69 4.82 -35.53
C ARG A 204 0.40 6.26 -35.07
N THR A 205 0.79 7.23 -35.89
CA THR A 205 0.31 8.62 -35.78
C THR A 205 -1.18 8.73 -36.18
N ALA A 206 -1.81 9.86 -35.84
CA ALA A 206 -3.15 10.18 -36.32
C ALA A 206 -3.27 10.24 -37.86
N ASP A 207 -2.21 10.59 -38.60
CA ASP A 207 -2.14 10.51 -40.06
C ASP A 207 -1.70 9.13 -40.60
N GLY A 208 -1.72 8.10 -39.75
CA GLY A 208 -1.55 6.69 -40.14
C GLY A 208 -0.11 6.24 -40.36
N LYS A 209 0.88 7.15 -40.31
CA LYS A 209 2.31 6.81 -40.36
C LYS A 209 2.68 5.95 -39.15
N GLU A 210 3.23 4.76 -39.42
CA GLU A 210 3.70 3.81 -38.42
C GLU A 210 4.96 4.33 -37.70
N ILE A 211 5.02 4.16 -36.38
CA ILE A 211 6.11 4.62 -35.50
C ILE A 211 6.74 3.43 -34.76
N LEU A 212 5.91 2.52 -34.25
CA LEU A 212 6.36 1.25 -33.66
C LEU A 212 5.79 0.10 -34.49
N PRO A 213 6.61 -0.62 -35.28
CA PRO A 213 6.16 -1.73 -36.09
C PRO A 213 5.87 -2.97 -35.24
N SER A 214 5.08 -3.89 -35.81
CA SER A 214 4.86 -5.20 -35.19
C SER A 214 6.16 -6.01 -35.14
N LYS A 215 6.38 -6.72 -34.01
CA LYS A 215 7.48 -7.66 -33.82
C LYS A 215 6.97 -8.96 -33.19
N GLU A 216 7.63 -10.07 -33.49
CA GLU A 216 7.25 -11.41 -33.00
C GLU A 216 7.34 -11.52 -31.47
N VAL A 217 8.41 -10.95 -30.89
CA VAL A 217 8.67 -10.97 -29.45
C VAL A 217 7.93 -9.82 -28.77
N PRO A 218 7.00 -10.08 -27.82
CA PRO A 218 6.33 -9.01 -27.07
C PRO A 218 7.30 -8.04 -26.39
N TYR A 219 6.84 -6.84 -26.07
CA TYR A 219 7.53 -5.97 -25.12
C TYR A 219 7.34 -6.52 -23.70
N PHE A 220 8.41 -6.46 -22.90
CA PHE A 220 8.41 -6.73 -21.47
C PHE A 220 8.91 -5.48 -20.76
N PHE A 221 8.17 -4.99 -19.77
CA PHE A 221 8.54 -3.80 -19.00
C PHE A 221 7.83 -3.77 -17.64
N THR A 222 8.35 -2.94 -16.72
CA THR A 222 7.76 -2.70 -15.40
C THR A 222 6.96 -1.41 -15.40
N LEU A 223 5.68 -1.46 -15.00
CA LEU A 223 4.87 -0.24 -14.85
C LEU A 223 5.47 0.69 -13.78
N GLY A 224 5.48 2.00 -14.04
CA GLY A 224 6.02 3.01 -13.13
C GLY A 224 7.54 3.21 -13.21
N LYS A 225 8.25 2.42 -14.02
CA LYS A 225 9.70 2.60 -14.26
C LYS A 225 10.05 3.45 -15.47
N SER A 226 9.05 4.08 -16.11
CA SER A 226 9.23 4.90 -17.32
C SER A 226 9.83 4.11 -18.50
N GLU A 227 9.57 2.80 -18.54
CA GLU A 227 9.99 1.91 -19.61
C GLU A 227 9.04 2.00 -20.82
N ALA A 228 7.80 2.49 -20.62
CA ALA A 228 6.86 2.86 -21.66
C ALA A 228 6.39 4.33 -21.49
N PRO A 229 5.83 4.99 -22.53
CA PRO A 229 5.28 6.34 -22.41
C PRO A 229 4.15 6.39 -21.37
N LYS A 230 4.05 7.46 -20.57
CA LYS A 230 3.15 7.47 -19.41
C LYS A 230 1.69 7.22 -19.78
N GLY A 231 1.19 7.80 -20.87
CA GLY A 231 -0.18 7.52 -21.35
C GLY A 231 -0.41 6.09 -21.81
N LEU A 232 0.63 5.41 -22.31
CA LEU A 232 0.57 3.99 -22.65
C LEU A 232 0.53 3.12 -21.38
N GLU A 233 1.36 3.42 -20.37
CA GLU A 233 1.28 2.78 -19.05
C GLU A 233 -0.11 2.95 -18.42
N MET A 234 -0.67 4.16 -18.46
CA MET A 234 -2.01 4.46 -17.92
C MET A 234 -3.11 3.69 -18.66
N GLY A 235 -3.08 3.62 -19.99
CA GLY A 235 -4.03 2.83 -20.76
C GLY A 235 -3.93 1.34 -20.45
N ILE A 236 -2.72 0.78 -20.39
CA ILE A 236 -2.45 -0.62 -20.04
C ILE A 236 -2.87 -0.94 -18.61
N GLY A 237 -2.73 0.00 -17.67
CA GLY A 237 -3.21 -0.13 -16.28
C GLY A 237 -4.73 -0.30 -16.15
N THR A 238 -5.49 -0.07 -17.23
CA THR A 238 -6.93 -0.35 -17.29
C THR A 238 -7.29 -1.64 -18.04
N MET A 239 -6.31 -2.39 -18.55
CA MET A 239 -6.54 -3.58 -19.38
C MET A 239 -6.54 -4.87 -18.56
N ALA A 240 -7.48 -5.78 -18.84
CA ALA A 240 -7.49 -7.13 -18.29
C ALA A 240 -6.55 -8.09 -19.07
N ARG A 241 -6.18 -9.23 -18.48
CA ARG A 241 -5.29 -10.21 -19.15
C ARG A 241 -5.91 -10.70 -20.46
N LYS A 242 -5.15 -10.70 -21.55
CA LYS A 242 -5.57 -11.03 -22.93
C LYS A 242 -6.53 -10.04 -23.59
N GLU A 243 -6.79 -8.88 -22.98
CA GLU A 243 -7.50 -7.79 -23.64
C GLU A 243 -6.69 -7.27 -24.83
N LYS A 244 -7.39 -6.93 -25.93
CA LYS A 244 -6.84 -6.10 -27.00
C LYS A 244 -7.52 -4.75 -27.01
N ALA A 245 -6.75 -3.67 -27.14
CA ALA A 245 -7.29 -2.32 -27.19
C ALA A 245 -6.45 -1.39 -28.07
N THR A 246 -7.08 -0.36 -28.63
CA THR A 246 -6.39 0.82 -29.17
C THR A 246 -6.35 1.89 -28.08
N ILE A 247 -5.15 2.34 -27.70
CA ILE A 247 -4.96 3.41 -26.71
C ILE A 247 -4.51 4.66 -27.48
N TYR A 248 -5.32 5.71 -27.40
CA TYR A 248 -5.06 7.03 -27.98
C TYR A 248 -4.34 7.87 -26.92
N VAL A 249 -3.16 8.39 -27.25
CA VAL A 249 -2.32 9.18 -26.34
C VAL A 249 -1.89 10.47 -27.01
N THR A 250 -2.24 11.59 -26.40
CA THR A 250 -1.81 12.93 -26.81
C THR A 250 -0.39 13.25 -26.35
N SER A 251 0.26 14.19 -27.02
CA SER A 251 1.61 14.70 -26.69
C SER A 251 1.86 14.99 -25.20
N THR A 252 0.86 15.49 -24.46
CA THR A 252 0.91 15.72 -23.01
C THR A 252 1.30 14.47 -22.20
N TYR A 253 0.97 13.28 -22.70
CA TYR A 253 1.19 11.98 -22.05
C TYR A 253 2.20 11.08 -22.80
N LEU A 254 2.83 11.59 -23.86
CA LEU A 254 3.93 10.92 -24.55
C LEU A 254 5.26 11.30 -23.88
N THR A 255 5.77 10.41 -23.03
CA THR A 255 7.10 10.53 -22.41
C THR A 255 8.10 9.61 -23.09
N GLU A 256 9.35 10.06 -23.24
CA GLU A 256 10.43 9.23 -23.76
C GLU A 256 10.62 7.98 -22.88
N SER A 257 10.93 6.84 -23.51
CA SER A 257 11.06 5.57 -22.81
C SER A 257 11.88 4.56 -23.62
N SER A 258 12.19 3.40 -23.03
CA SER A 258 12.88 2.32 -23.75
C SER A 258 12.03 1.68 -24.86
N VAL A 259 10.70 1.67 -24.71
CA VAL A 259 9.76 1.27 -25.77
C VAL A 259 9.68 2.33 -26.89
N MET A 260 9.81 3.61 -26.56
CA MET A 260 9.64 4.73 -27.50
C MET A 260 10.64 5.87 -27.21
N PRO A 261 11.87 5.80 -27.76
CA PRO A 261 12.96 6.73 -27.43
C PRO A 261 12.99 8.00 -28.28
N GLN A 262 12.05 8.20 -29.22
CA GLN A 262 12.00 9.37 -30.11
C GLN A 262 10.55 9.86 -30.24
N LEU A 263 10.32 11.14 -29.94
CA LEU A 263 8.98 11.74 -29.88
C LEU A 263 8.81 13.05 -30.67
N GLU A 264 9.84 13.50 -31.40
CA GLU A 264 9.81 14.80 -32.10
C GLU A 264 8.64 14.91 -33.09
N GLY A 265 7.84 15.96 -32.94
CA GLY A 265 6.72 16.28 -33.83
C GLY A 265 5.45 15.42 -33.68
N LEU A 266 5.36 14.58 -32.64
CA LEU A 266 4.19 13.73 -32.40
C LEU A 266 3.12 14.45 -31.56
N GLU A 267 1.95 14.73 -32.12
CA GLU A 267 0.84 15.38 -31.40
C GLU A 267 -0.17 14.39 -30.78
N GLU A 268 -0.46 13.28 -31.46
CA GLU A 268 -1.30 12.17 -31.00
C GLU A 268 -0.78 10.84 -31.60
N VAL A 269 -0.71 9.79 -30.78
CA VAL A 269 -0.26 8.45 -31.15
C VAL A 269 -1.31 7.42 -30.75
N HIS A 270 -1.60 6.49 -31.65
CA HIS A 270 -2.56 5.39 -31.49
C HIS A 270 -1.76 4.11 -31.31
N PHE A 271 -1.79 3.53 -30.11
CA PHE A 271 -1.14 2.27 -29.80
C PHE A 271 -2.14 1.12 -29.94
N GLU A 272 -1.87 0.13 -30.78
CA GLU A 272 -2.64 -1.13 -30.79
C GLU A 272 -1.93 -2.09 -29.82
N VAL A 273 -2.63 -2.50 -28.76
CA VAL A 273 -2.04 -3.28 -27.66
C VAL A 273 -2.80 -4.59 -27.46
N GLU A 274 -2.07 -5.69 -27.35
CA GLU A 274 -2.54 -6.96 -26.79
C GLU A 274 -1.80 -7.20 -25.47
N LEU A 275 -2.52 -7.15 -24.35
CA LEU A 275 -1.96 -7.43 -23.03
C LEU A 275 -1.85 -8.95 -22.83
N VAL A 276 -0.74 -9.54 -23.29
CA VAL A 276 -0.53 -11.00 -23.29
C VAL A 276 -0.63 -11.57 -21.87
N GLN A 277 0.08 -10.96 -20.92
CA GLN A 277 0.05 -11.30 -19.49
C GLN A 277 0.66 -10.17 -18.66
N PHE A 278 0.45 -10.22 -17.34
CA PHE A 278 1.23 -9.46 -16.37
C PHE A 278 1.49 -10.33 -15.14
N THR A 279 2.58 -10.02 -14.42
CA THR A 279 3.00 -10.66 -13.18
C THR A 279 2.82 -9.66 -12.05
N GLN A 280 2.02 -10.00 -11.03
CA GLN A 280 1.93 -9.19 -9.82
C GLN A 280 3.28 -9.23 -9.10
N VAL A 281 3.89 -8.06 -8.95
CA VAL A 281 5.15 -7.86 -8.22
C VAL A 281 4.82 -7.11 -6.93
N ARG A 282 5.30 -7.63 -5.79
CA ARG A 282 5.15 -7.01 -4.47
C ARG A 282 6.51 -6.87 -3.80
N ASP A 283 6.81 -5.66 -3.35
CA ASP A 283 7.93 -5.39 -2.44
C ASP A 283 7.46 -5.59 -1.00
N MET A 284 8.04 -6.58 -0.33
CA MET A 284 7.62 -7.02 0.98
C MET A 284 8.21 -6.17 2.13
N LEU A 285 9.19 -5.32 1.83
CA LEU A 285 9.86 -4.45 2.81
C LEU A 285 9.68 -2.96 2.50
N GLY A 286 9.40 -2.61 1.23
CA GLY A 286 9.36 -1.23 0.74
C GLY A 286 10.74 -0.65 0.42
N ASP A 287 11.78 -1.49 0.36
CA ASP A 287 13.17 -1.13 0.08
C ASP A 287 13.75 -1.78 -1.19
N GLY A 288 12.92 -2.50 -1.95
CA GLY A 288 13.26 -3.20 -3.18
C GLY A 288 14.02 -4.52 -3.01
N ARG A 289 14.39 -4.94 -1.79
CA ARG A 289 15.27 -6.11 -1.58
C ARG A 289 14.52 -7.44 -1.55
N LEU A 290 13.35 -7.51 -0.90
CA LEU A 290 12.54 -8.74 -0.80
C LEU A 290 11.33 -8.64 -1.74
N ILE A 291 11.44 -9.26 -2.91
CA ILE A 291 10.44 -9.16 -3.98
C ILE A 291 9.70 -10.49 -4.17
N LYS A 292 8.38 -10.47 -4.05
CA LYS A 292 7.47 -11.58 -4.40
C LYS A 292 6.86 -11.34 -5.78
N ARG A 293 6.96 -12.31 -6.68
CA ARG A 293 6.34 -12.32 -8.02
C ARG A 293 5.33 -13.45 -8.12
N ARG A 294 4.05 -13.16 -8.32
CA ARG A 294 3.01 -14.20 -8.54
C ARG A 294 3.03 -14.65 -10.00
N VAL A 295 3.39 -15.91 -10.23
CA VAL A 295 3.51 -16.51 -11.57
C VAL A 295 2.26 -17.31 -11.94
N VAL A 296 1.62 -17.95 -10.96
CA VAL A 296 0.35 -18.66 -11.12
C VAL A 296 -0.58 -18.18 -10.01
N ASP A 297 -1.80 -17.77 -10.37
CA ASP A 297 -2.80 -17.33 -9.40
C ASP A 297 -3.33 -18.52 -8.58
N GLY A 298 -3.49 -18.33 -7.26
CA GLY A 298 -4.21 -19.27 -6.43
C GLY A 298 -5.73 -19.03 -6.45
N SER A 299 -6.48 -20.01 -5.93
CA SER A 299 -7.92 -19.93 -5.75
C SER A 299 -8.28 -19.41 -4.37
N GLY A 300 -9.15 -18.41 -4.30
CA GLY A 300 -9.65 -17.82 -3.05
C GLY A 300 -10.23 -16.43 -3.28
N ARG A 301 -10.85 -15.85 -2.25
CA ARG A 301 -11.37 -14.48 -2.27
C ARG A 301 -10.21 -13.50 -2.12
N VAL A 302 -10.31 -12.39 -2.87
CA VAL A 302 -9.42 -11.23 -2.75
C VAL A 302 -10.29 -10.03 -2.44
N ALA A 303 -9.93 -9.27 -1.41
CA ALA A 303 -10.56 -7.99 -1.12
C ALA A 303 -9.80 -6.88 -1.84
N LYS A 304 -10.54 -6.06 -2.58
CA LYS A 304 -10.04 -4.83 -3.17
C LYS A 304 -10.37 -3.68 -2.23
N PHE A 305 -9.35 -2.99 -1.74
CA PHE A 305 -9.49 -1.83 -0.87
C PHE A 305 -9.05 -0.56 -1.61
N ILE A 306 -9.79 0.53 -1.43
CA ILE A 306 -9.43 1.86 -1.94
C ILE A 306 -8.95 2.67 -0.75
N PHE A 307 -7.67 3.07 -0.76
CA PHE A 307 -7.08 3.89 0.30
C PHE A 307 -6.97 5.34 -0.16
N HIS A 308 -7.36 6.26 0.72
CA HIS A 308 -7.20 7.71 0.58
C HIS A 308 -5.87 8.22 1.19
N ARG A 309 -4.93 7.32 1.52
CA ARG A 309 -3.61 7.65 2.07
C ARG A 309 -2.55 6.65 1.59
N THR A 310 -1.32 7.14 1.46
CA THR A 310 -0.12 6.31 1.27
C THR A 310 0.24 5.58 2.56
N ILE A 311 -0.35 4.41 2.76
CA ILE A 311 0.02 3.48 3.85
C ILE A 311 1.08 2.53 3.29
N PRO A 312 2.25 2.34 3.95
CA PRO A 312 3.21 1.30 3.55
C PRO A 312 2.52 -0.07 3.58
N GLU A 313 2.64 -0.88 2.54
CA GLU A 313 1.90 -2.16 2.43
C GLU A 313 2.17 -3.13 3.60
N VAL A 314 3.34 -3.04 4.24
CA VAL A 314 3.66 -3.78 5.46
C VAL A 314 2.69 -3.41 6.60
N LEU A 315 2.41 -2.11 6.78
CA LEU A 315 1.42 -1.62 7.74
C LEU A 315 0.01 -2.06 7.34
N LEU A 316 -0.27 -2.22 6.03
CA LEU A 316 -1.53 -2.73 5.52
C LEU A 316 -1.78 -4.18 5.92
N SER A 317 -0.75 -5.04 5.90
CA SER A 317 -0.87 -6.42 6.39
C SER A 317 -1.25 -6.50 7.88
N VAL A 318 -0.81 -5.52 8.68
CA VAL A 318 -1.16 -5.40 10.10
C VAL A 318 -2.54 -4.77 10.28
N LEU A 319 -2.88 -3.74 9.48
CA LEU A 319 -4.19 -3.08 9.51
C LEU A 319 -5.31 -4.02 9.08
N CYS A 320 -5.16 -4.79 8.00
CA CYS A 320 -6.20 -5.72 7.53
C CYS A 320 -6.55 -6.77 8.60
N VAL A 321 -5.56 -7.33 9.31
CA VAL A 321 -5.80 -8.28 10.41
C VAL A 321 -6.52 -7.63 11.61
N HIS A 322 -6.36 -6.32 11.81
CA HIS A 322 -7.05 -5.57 12.87
C HIS A 322 -8.47 -5.13 12.44
N LEU A 323 -8.60 -4.58 11.23
CA LEU A 323 -9.85 -4.09 10.64
C LEU A 323 -10.86 -5.21 10.38
N LEU A 324 -10.41 -6.41 9.99
CA LEU A 324 -11.28 -7.58 9.85
C LEU A 324 -11.83 -8.11 11.19
N LYS A 325 -11.44 -7.50 12.32
CA LYS A 325 -11.98 -7.78 13.67
C LYS A 325 -12.68 -6.60 14.33
N THR A 326 -12.73 -5.41 13.71
CA THR A 326 -13.34 -4.22 14.33
C THR A 326 -14.33 -3.53 13.41
N GLU A 327 -15.60 -3.55 13.80
CA GLU A 327 -16.70 -2.81 13.17
C GLU A 327 -16.54 -1.29 13.35
N ASN A 328 -15.67 -0.64 12.57
CA ASN A 328 -15.74 0.80 12.25
C ASN A 328 -14.65 1.25 11.25
N PRO A 329 -15.00 1.66 10.03
CA PRO A 329 -14.10 2.40 9.14
C PRO A 329 -14.17 3.90 9.42
N LEU A 330 -13.07 4.49 9.89
CA LEU A 330 -12.96 5.94 10.12
C LEU A 330 -12.76 6.70 8.80
N SER A 331 -13.74 7.52 8.44
CA SER A 331 -13.67 8.47 7.33
C SER A 331 -12.80 9.68 7.66
N THR A 332 -11.82 10.00 6.80
CA THR A 332 -11.35 11.38 6.56
C THR A 332 -10.86 11.51 5.12
N ASP A 333 -11.27 12.60 4.46
CA ASP A 333 -11.06 12.87 3.04
C ASP A 333 -9.73 13.60 2.77
N LEU A 334 -8.97 13.13 1.78
CA LEU A 334 -7.84 13.79 1.12
C LEU A 334 -7.52 13.02 -0.19
N LYS A 335 -7.09 13.72 -1.25
CA LYS A 335 -7.01 13.15 -2.61
C LYS A 335 -5.71 12.39 -2.89
N GLY A 336 -5.85 11.10 -3.18
CA GLY A 336 -4.84 10.22 -3.75
C GLY A 336 -5.31 8.76 -3.70
N LYS A 337 -5.86 8.24 -4.81
CA LYS A 337 -6.45 6.87 -4.85
C LYS A 337 -5.36 5.83 -5.08
N ASN A 338 -4.95 5.15 -4.01
CA ASN A 338 -4.19 3.90 -4.10
C ASN A 338 -5.17 2.73 -3.89
N GLU A 339 -5.42 1.93 -4.92
CA GLU A 339 -6.16 0.68 -4.75
C GLU A 339 -5.19 -0.46 -4.40
N GLY A 340 -5.41 -1.14 -3.28
CA GLY A 340 -4.64 -2.29 -2.85
C GLY A 340 -5.48 -3.56 -2.86
N GLU A 341 -4.86 -4.69 -3.18
CA GLU A 341 -5.52 -6.00 -3.20
C GLU A 341 -4.90 -6.91 -2.14
N PHE A 342 -5.75 -7.47 -1.28
CA PHE A 342 -5.35 -8.36 -0.18
C PHE A 342 -6.06 -9.71 -0.30
N PRO A 343 -5.33 -10.84 -0.31
CA PRO A 343 -5.94 -12.17 -0.33
C PRO A 343 -6.67 -12.41 1.00
N MET A 344 -7.98 -12.62 0.97
CA MET A 344 -8.81 -12.83 2.16
C MET A 344 -8.69 -14.25 2.69
N ASP A 345 -8.55 -15.22 1.79
CA ASP A 345 -8.37 -16.63 2.11
C ASP A 345 -6.87 -17.00 2.12
N CYS A 346 -6.05 -16.21 2.82
CA CYS A 346 -4.62 -16.44 3.01
C CYS A 346 -4.30 -17.00 4.41
N PRO A 347 -3.11 -17.61 4.62
CA PRO A 347 -2.70 -18.12 5.93
C PRO A 347 -2.68 -17.03 7.02
N LEU A 348 -3.40 -17.29 8.12
CA LEU A 348 -3.39 -16.44 9.30
C LEU A 348 -2.24 -16.83 10.25
N HIS A 349 -1.98 -16.01 11.26
CA HIS A 349 -1.01 -16.35 12.30
C HIS A 349 -1.42 -17.64 13.04
N ASP A 350 -0.45 -18.52 13.29
CA ASP A 350 -0.62 -19.90 13.79
C ASP A 350 -1.32 -20.88 12.82
N SER A 351 -1.64 -20.50 11.57
CA SER A 351 -2.03 -21.50 10.56
C SER A 351 -0.91 -22.51 10.34
N LEU A 352 -1.29 -23.77 10.10
CA LEU A 352 -0.42 -24.82 9.57
C LEU A 352 -0.42 -24.73 8.05
N LEU A 353 0.75 -24.51 7.44
CA LEU A 353 0.91 -24.33 6.00
C LEU A 353 1.53 -25.57 5.38
N ARG A 354 1.09 -25.93 4.17
CA ARG A 354 1.71 -26.97 3.32
C ARG A 354 2.23 -26.32 2.05
N VAL A 355 3.54 -26.39 1.82
CA VAL A 355 4.18 -25.82 0.63
C VAL A 355 5.09 -26.81 -0.08
N HIS A 356 5.10 -26.74 -1.41
CA HIS A 356 6.30 -27.14 -2.15
C HIS A 356 7.17 -25.91 -2.37
N TYR A 357 8.48 -26.08 -2.28
CA TYR A 357 9.42 -25.05 -2.69
C TYR A 357 10.71 -25.63 -3.27
N LYS A 358 11.34 -24.80 -4.11
CA LYS A 358 12.63 -25.02 -4.74
C LYS A 358 13.51 -23.79 -4.50
N GLY A 359 14.62 -23.98 -3.80
CA GLY A 359 15.58 -22.95 -3.45
C GLY A 359 16.80 -22.94 -4.36
N MET A 360 17.16 -21.77 -4.86
CA MET A 360 18.30 -21.53 -5.75
C MET A 360 19.12 -20.34 -5.29
N LEU A 361 20.41 -20.29 -5.62
CA LEU A 361 21.20 -19.07 -5.49
C LEU A 361 20.76 -18.06 -6.57
N LEU A 362 20.70 -16.77 -6.23
CA LEU A 362 20.20 -15.74 -7.16
C LEU A 362 21.14 -15.54 -8.35
N ASP A 363 22.44 -15.51 -8.10
CA ASP A 363 23.49 -15.31 -9.12
C ASP A 363 23.76 -16.58 -9.94
N GLU A 364 23.45 -17.74 -9.38
CA GLU A 364 23.55 -19.05 -10.04
C GLU A 364 22.19 -19.77 -10.04
N PRO A 365 21.19 -19.33 -10.83
CA PRO A 365 19.83 -19.88 -10.77
C PRO A 365 19.70 -21.33 -11.25
N LYS A 366 20.78 -21.95 -11.74
CA LYS A 366 20.86 -23.41 -12.01
C LYS A 366 21.33 -24.20 -10.78
N SER A 367 21.91 -23.53 -9.78
CA SER A 367 22.36 -24.10 -8.52
C SER A 367 21.17 -24.19 -7.57
N VAL A 368 20.45 -25.31 -7.69
CA VAL A 368 19.37 -25.69 -6.75
C VAL A 368 20.03 -26.24 -5.50
N PHE A 369 19.79 -25.59 -4.35
CA PHE A 369 20.32 -26.06 -3.06
C PHE A 369 19.32 -26.94 -2.29
N TYR A 370 18.03 -26.90 -2.66
CA TYR A 370 16.97 -27.75 -2.11
C TYR A 370 15.72 -27.72 -3.00
N ASP A 371 15.05 -28.85 -3.20
CA ASP A 371 13.77 -28.96 -3.90
C ASP A 371 12.88 -29.99 -3.19
N THR A 372 11.78 -29.55 -2.55
CA THR A 372 10.86 -30.46 -1.83
C THR A 372 10.32 -31.62 -2.67
N GLN A 373 10.20 -31.46 -4.00
CA GLN A 373 9.67 -32.55 -4.85
C GLN A 373 10.71 -33.65 -5.11
N ILE A 374 11.98 -33.40 -4.79
CA ILE A 374 13.11 -34.30 -5.06
C ILE A 374 13.79 -34.72 -3.75
N ASP A 375 14.16 -33.75 -2.91
CA ASP A 375 14.93 -33.93 -1.68
C ASP A 375 14.07 -34.32 -0.45
N ASN A 376 12.74 -34.33 -0.60
CA ASN A 376 11.78 -34.70 0.45
C ASN A 376 10.78 -35.75 -0.05
N ASP A 377 11.18 -36.61 -0.99
CA ASP A 377 10.38 -37.72 -1.56
C ASP A 377 9.01 -37.31 -2.16
N GLY A 378 8.82 -36.03 -2.49
CA GLY A 378 7.54 -35.49 -2.97
C GLY A 378 6.57 -35.07 -1.86
N GLU A 379 6.94 -35.20 -0.58
CA GLU A 379 6.14 -34.69 0.54
C GLU A 379 6.32 -33.16 0.68
N PRO A 380 5.25 -32.41 1.00
CA PRO A 380 5.34 -30.97 1.21
C PRO A 380 6.06 -30.61 2.51
N LEU A 381 6.65 -29.42 2.54
CA LEU A 381 7.09 -28.83 3.80
C LEU A 381 5.86 -28.37 4.59
N GLU A 382 5.62 -28.99 5.75
CA GLU A 382 4.62 -28.55 6.72
C GLU A 382 5.24 -27.67 7.81
N PHE A 383 4.68 -26.49 8.06
CA PHE A 383 5.12 -25.62 9.15
C PHE A 383 4.00 -24.70 9.67
N CYS A 384 4.02 -24.39 10.97
CA CYS A 384 3.15 -23.39 11.56
C CYS A 384 3.75 -21.98 11.39
N SER A 385 2.95 -21.02 10.91
CA SER A 385 3.32 -19.60 10.89
C SER A 385 3.47 -19.02 12.31
N GLY A 386 4.30 -17.98 12.44
CA GLY A 386 4.59 -17.33 13.71
C GLY A 386 5.49 -18.15 14.66
N GLU A 387 6.13 -19.22 14.17
CA GLU A 387 7.00 -20.09 14.98
C GLU A 387 8.49 -20.00 14.58
N GLY A 388 8.82 -19.26 13.52
CA GLY A 388 10.20 -19.13 13.03
C GLY A 388 10.81 -20.50 12.69
N LEU A 389 10.03 -21.31 11.97
CA LEU A 389 10.42 -22.65 11.50
C LEU A 389 11.01 -22.63 10.08
N VAL A 390 10.91 -21.50 9.40
CA VAL A 390 11.46 -21.20 8.07
C VAL A 390 12.08 -19.79 8.11
N PRO A 391 12.89 -19.39 7.10
CA PRO A 391 13.39 -18.02 6.99
C PRO A 391 12.27 -16.96 7.00
N GLU A 392 12.56 -15.80 7.58
CA GLU A 392 11.57 -14.72 7.77
C GLU A 392 10.97 -14.24 6.43
N GLY A 393 11.81 -14.00 5.42
CA GLY A 393 11.36 -13.59 4.10
C GLY A 393 10.53 -14.65 3.36
N PHE A 394 10.77 -15.93 3.66
CA PHE A 394 9.96 -17.04 3.15
C PHE A 394 8.57 -17.00 3.79
N GLU A 395 8.48 -16.95 5.13
CA GLU A 395 7.20 -16.92 5.84
C GLU A 395 6.36 -15.70 5.43
N MET A 396 6.98 -14.50 5.36
CA MET A 396 6.32 -13.27 4.92
C MET A 396 5.65 -13.42 3.56
N CYS A 397 6.34 -14.03 2.60
CA CYS A 397 5.82 -14.20 1.24
C CYS A 397 4.69 -15.24 1.18
N VAL A 398 4.84 -16.38 1.85
CA VAL A 398 3.82 -17.45 1.84
C VAL A 398 2.53 -17.02 2.53
N ARG A 399 2.62 -16.20 3.59
CA ARG A 399 1.42 -15.62 4.24
C ARG A 399 0.60 -14.69 3.35
N LEU A 400 1.15 -14.22 2.23
CA LEU A 400 0.43 -13.45 1.19
C LEU A 400 0.16 -14.29 -0.08
N MET A 401 0.08 -15.62 0.05
CA MET A 401 -0.30 -16.53 -1.04
C MET A 401 -1.72 -17.08 -0.82
N LEU A 402 -2.41 -17.37 -1.93
CA LEU A 402 -3.64 -18.16 -1.95
C LEU A 402 -3.34 -19.66 -2.19
N PRO A 403 -4.21 -20.60 -1.78
CA PRO A 403 -4.08 -22.01 -2.15
C PRO A 403 -4.01 -22.22 -3.67
N GLY A 404 -3.03 -23.00 -4.14
CA GLY A 404 -2.70 -23.20 -5.55
C GLY A 404 -1.81 -22.11 -6.18
N GLU A 405 -1.50 -21.03 -5.46
CA GLU A 405 -0.64 -19.96 -5.98
C GLU A 405 0.80 -20.43 -6.12
N LYS A 406 1.46 -20.06 -7.22
CA LYS A 406 2.92 -20.23 -7.40
C LYS A 406 3.58 -18.87 -7.50
N SER A 407 4.59 -18.63 -6.66
CA SER A 407 5.33 -17.37 -6.57
C SER A 407 6.85 -17.58 -6.66
N ILE A 408 7.53 -16.67 -7.34
CA ILE A 408 8.99 -16.53 -7.29
C ILE A 408 9.32 -15.43 -6.27
N VAL A 409 10.09 -15.78 -5.24
CA VAL A 409 10.57 -14.85 -4.22
C VAL A 409 12.07 -14.62 -4.43
N THR A 410 12.49 -13.37 -4.53
CA THR A 410 13.90 -12.96 -4.47
C THR A 410 14.16 -12.38 -3.08
N CYS A 411 15.08 -12.96 -2.32
CA CYS A 411 15.26 -12.67 -0.89
C CYS A 411 16.73 -12.32 -0.57
N PRO A 412 16.97 -11.23 0.21
CA PRO A 412 18.30 -10.89 0.67
C PRO A 412 18.74 -11.81 1.83
N PRO A 413 20.06 -11.96 2.07
CA PRO A 413 20.60 -12.93 3.02
C PRO A 413 20.10 -12.74 4.46
N ASP A 414 19.88 -11.50 4.88
CA ASP A 414 19.41 -11.11 6.22
C ASP A 414 17.95 -11.47 6.50
N PHE A 415 17.18 -11.83 5.47
CA PHE A 415 15.82 -12.40 5.56
C PHE A 415 15.77 -13.87 5.09
N ALA A 416 16.90 -14.41 4.62
CA ALA A 416 17.10 -15.80 4.23
C ALA A 416 17.91 -16.56 5.28
N TYR A 417 19.16 -16.92 4.99
CA TYR A 417 19.95 -17.90 5.75
C TYR A 417 21.13 -17.33 6.54
N ASP A 418 21.25 -16.01 6.72
CA ASP A 418 22.25 -15.42 7.63
C ASP A 418 21.73 -15.30 9.08
N LYS A 419 20.40 -15.36 9.29
CA LYS A 419 19.75 -15.40 10.62
C LYS A 419 19.03 -16.73 10.90
N PHE A 420 19.17 -17.72 10.02
CA PHE A 420 18.47 -18.99 10.05
C PHE A 420 19.45 -20.14 9.74
N PRO A 421 19.26 -21.39 10.22
CA PRO A 421 20.09 -22.52 9.85
C PRO A 421 20.32 -22.64 8.33
N ARG A 422 21.58 -22.52 7.91
CA ARG A 422 22.00 -22.42 6.51
C ARG A 422 22.19 -23.81 5.89
N PRO A 423 21.59 -24.11 4.71
CA PRO A 423 21.90 -25.33 3.96
C PRO A 423 23.37 -25.38 3.54
N VAL A 424 23.95 -26.57 3.45
CA VAL A 424 25.40 -26.77 3.17
C VAL A 424 25.86 -26.10 1.88
N ASN A 425 25.00 -26.06 0.86
CA ASN A 425 25.30 -25.52 -0.48
C ASN A 425 24.96 -24.03 -0.62
N VAL A 426 24.63 -23.32 0.47
CA VAL A 426 24.35 -21.88 0.47
C VAL A 426 25.51 -21.14 1.16
N PRO A 427 26.20 -20.19 0.49
CA PRO A 427 27.25 -19.41 1.12
C PRO A 427 26.71 -18.29 2.03
N GLU A 428 27.59 -17.69 2.83
CA GLU A 428 27.28 -16.51 3.65
C GLU A 428 27.00 -15.29 2.79
N GLY A 429 26.03 -14.45 3.17
CA GLY A 429 25.65 -13.26 2.38
C GLY A 429 24.96 -13.58 1.04
N ALA A 430 24.62 -14.84 0.78
CA ALA A 430 23.96 -15.25 -0.46
C ALA A 430 22.55 -14.67 -0.59
N HIS A 431 22.30 -14.00 -1.72
CA HIS A 431 20.92 -13.74 -2.15
C HIS A 431 20.33 -15.02 -2.72
N VAL A 432 19.08 -15.32 -2.38
CA VAL A 432 18.42 -16.56 -2.79
C VAL A 432 17.15 -16.28 -3.57
N ARG A 433 16.80 -17.23 -4.45
CA ARG A 433 15.51 -17.30 -5.11
C ARG A 433 14.77 -18.54 -4.63
N TRP A 434 13.53 -18.38 -4.21
CA TRP A 434 12.61 -19.50 -3.98
C TRP A 434 11.51 -19.49 -5.03
N GLU A 435 11.29 -20.61 -5.69
CA GLU A 435 10.02 -20.93 -6.33
C GLU A 435 9.15 -21.63 -5.28
N ILE A 436 7.99 -21.07 -4.94
CA ILE A 436 7.12 -21.57 -3.87
C ILE A 436 5.71 -21.80 -4.42
N GLU A 437 5.11 -22.93 -4.05
CA GLU A 437 3.73 -23.29 -4.29
C GLU A 437 3.02 -23.54 -2.96
N LEU A 438 1.98 -22.74 -2.66
CA LEU A 438 1.14 -22.96 -1.48
C LEU A 438 0.07 -23.98 -1.84
N LEU A 439 0.18 -25.21 -1.35
CA LEU A 439 -0.83 -26.26 -1.58
C LEU A 439 -2.12 -25.96 -0.82
N GLY A 440 -1.97 -25.44 0.40
CA GLY A 440 -3.08 -25.03 1.26
C GLY A 440 -2.62 -24.80 2.69
N PHE A 441 -3.57 -24.48 3.56
CA PHE A 441 -3.31 -24.28 4.98
C PHE A 441 -4.52 -24.68 5.82
N GLU A 442 -4.28 -25.03 7.07
CA GLU A 442 -5.31 -25.18 8.09
C GLU A 442 -5.27 -23.96 9.02
N VAL A 443 -6.43 -23.41 9.35
CA VAL A 443 -6.55 -22.34 10.36
C VAL A 443 -6.55 -22.94 11.76
N PRO A 444 -6.09 -22.20 12.80
CA PRO A 444 -6.22 -22.65 14.18
C PRO A 444 -7.67 -23.02 14.51
N LYS A 445 -7.86 -24.15 15.20
CA LYS A 445 -9.18 -24.63 15.60
C LYS A 445 -9.87 -23.60 16.50
N ASP A 446 -11.08 -23.18 16.11
CA ASP A 446 -11.93 -22.37 16.98
C ASP A 446 -12.35 -23.20 18.21
N TRP A 447 -12.47 -22.55 19.35
CA TRP A 447 -12.86 -23.16 20.62
C TRP A 447 -14.38 -23.19 20.82
N THR A 448 -15.14 -22.53 19.94
CA THR A 448 -16.60 -22.60 19.95
C THR A 448 -17.10 -24.04 19.87
N GLY A 449 -17.96 -24.44 20.83
CA GLY A 449 -18.54 -25.78 20.89
C GLY A 449 -17.62 -26.90 21.41
N LEU A 450 -16.38 -26.61 21.80
CA LEU A 450 -15.51 -27.58 22.45
C LEU A 450 -15.87 -27.78 23.93
N THR A 451 -15.69 -28.99 24.43
CA THR A 451 -15.76 -29.28 25.87
C THR A 451 -14.58 -28.66 26.62
N PHE A 452 -14.72 -28.39 27.92
CA PHE A 452 -13.61 -27.88 28.74
C PHE A 452 -12.35 -28.76 28.64
N LYS A 453 -12.52 -30.08 28.61
CA LYS A 453 -11.42 -31.03 28.42
C LYS A 453 -10.67 -30.80 27.11
N GLU A 454 -11.38 -30.70 25.98
CA GLU A 454 -10.78 -30.44 24.67
C GLU A 454 -10.10 -29.06 24.61
N ILE A 455 -10.72 -28.03 25.21
CA ILE A 455 -10.12 -26.69 25.34
C ILE A 455 -8.78 -26.77 26.09
N MET A 456 -8.72 -27.53 27.19
CA MET A 456 -7.49 -27.72 27.96
C MET A 456 -6.45 -28.55 27.20
N GLU A 457 -6.84 -29.54 26.40
CA GLU A 457 -5.94 -30.29 25.51
C GLU A 457 -5.33 -29.39 24.41
N GLU A 458 -6.13 -28.53 23.76
CA GLU A 458 -5.62 -27.55 22.78
C GLU A 458 -4.74 -26.47 23.44
N ALA A 459 -5.13 -25.99 24.62
CA ALA A 459 -4.34 -25.06 25.41
C ALA A 459 -2.95 -25.64 25.74
N ASP A 460 -2.88 -26.92 26.08
CA ASP A 460 -1.62 -27.58 26.38
C ASP A 460 -0.72 -27.75 25.16
N LYS A 461 -1.27 -27.96 23.96
CA LYS A 461 -0.49 -27.91 22.70
C LYS A 461 0.13 -26.53 22.50
N ILE A 462 -0.65 -25.45 22.58
CA ILE A 462 -0.17 -24.06 22.40
C ILE A 462 0.89 -23.71 23.47
N LYS A 463 0.64 -24.08 24.73
CA LYS A 463 1.60 -23.93 25.83
C LYS A 463 2.90 -24.69 25.57
N ASN A 464 2.83 -25.90 25.02
CA ASN A 464 4.01 -26.71 24.71
C ASN A 464 4.81 -26.15 23.53
N THR A 465 4.16 -25.57 22.52
CA THR A 465 4.83 -24.75 21.49
C THR A 465 5.56 -23.57 22.11
N GLY A 466 4.92 -22.82 23.01
CA GLY A 466 5.58 -21.74 23.77
C GLY A 466 6.80 -22.24 24.57
N ASN A 467 6.67 -23.41 25.22
CA ASN A 467 7.76 -24.04 25.98
C ASN A 467 8.94 -24.45 25.07
N ARG A 468 8.65 -24.92 23.84
CA ARG A 468 9.67 -25.24 22.81
C ARG A 468 10.41 -23.96 22.38
N LEU A 469 9.69 -22.93 21.96
CA LEU A 469 10.24 -21.64 21.55
C LEU A 469 11.08 -20.99 22.66
N PHE A 470 10.66 -21.12 23.93
CA PHE A 470 11.43 -20.63 25.08
C PHE A 470 12.77 -21.37 25.25
N LYS A 471 12.81 -22.69 25.01
CA LYS A 471 14.05 -23.48 25.05
C LYS A 471 14.98 -23.13 23.87
N GLU A 472 14.42 -22.81 22.71
CA GLU A 472 15.15 -22.31 21.53
C GLU A 472 15.69 -20.87 21.70
N GLY A 473 15.38 -20.18 22.80
CA GLY A 473 15.76 -18.78 23.00
C GLY A 473 14.91 -17.75 22.26
N LYS A 474 13.87 -18.19 21.54
CA LYS A 474 12.92 -17.35 20.80
C LYS A 474 11.88 -16.73 21.76
N PHE A 475 12.35 -15.94 22.72
CA PHE A 475 11.53 -15.47 23.85
C PHE A 475 10.31 -14.64 23.45
N GLU A 476 10.41 -13.84 22.39
CA GLU A 476 9.30 -13.04 21.88
C GLU A 476 8.18 -13.91 21.30
N LEU A 477 8.52 -14.91 20.47
CA LEU A 477 7.54 -15.85 19.91
C LEU A 477 6.92 -16.73 21.01
N ALA A 478 7.74 -17.19 21.98
CA ALA A 478 7.25 -17.92 23.14
C ALA A 478 6.23 -17.09 23.95
N LYS A 479 6.56 -15.83 24.24
CA LYS A 479 5.67 -14.86 24.90
C LYS A 479 4.37 -14.69 24.12
N ALA A 480 4.44 -14.47 22.80
CA ALA A 480 3.26 -14.29 21.95
C ALA A 480 2.31 -15.50 22.01
N LYS A 481 2.82 -16.73 22.03
CA LYS A 481 1.98 -17.95 22.20
C LYS A 481 1.31 -18.01 23.57
N TYR A 482 2.00 -17.69 24.66
CA TYR A 482 1.40 -17.66 26.01
C TYR A 482 0.38 -16.52 26.16
N GLU A 483 0.68 -15.33 25.63
CA GLU A 483 -0.22 -14.17 25.65
C GLU A 483 -1.45 -14.38 24.75
N LYS A 484 -1.32 -15.09 23.61
CA LYS A 484 -2.47 -15.56 22.83
C LYS A 484 -3.36 -16.44 23.70
N LEU A 485 -2.78 -17.46 24.33
CA LEU A 485 -3.55 -18.41 25.12
C LEU A 485 -4.27 -17.75 26.31
N LEU A 486 -3.64 -16.76 26.95
CA LEU A 486 -4.26 -15.93 27.98
C LEU A 486 -5.44 -15.07 27.47
N ARG A 487 -5.47 -14.69 26.18
CA ARG A 487 -6.62 -14.02 25.55
C ARG A 487 -7.77 -14.99 25.31
N GLU A 488 -7.49 -16.16 24.72
CA GLU A 488 -8.53 -17.18 24.47
C GLU A 488 -9.17 -17.63 25.80
N TYR A 489 -8.37 -17.74 26.87
CA TYR A 489 -8.84 -18.02 28.23
C TYR A 489 -9.85 -16.99 28.78
N ASN A 490 -10.00 -15.79 28.21
CA ASN A 490 -11.04 -14.86 28.66
C ASN A 490 -12.46 -15.27 28.21
N HIS A 491 -12.58 -16.25 27.31
CA HIS A 491 -13.86 -16.79 26.84
C HIS A 491 -14.18 -18.18 27.44
N VAL A 492 -13.26 -18.76 28.21
CA VAL A 492 -13.42 -20.07 28.85
C VAL A 492 -14.07 -19.92 30.21
N HIS A 493 -15.16 -20.67 30.42
CA HIS A 493 -15.94 -20.67 31.64
C HIS A 493 -15.98 -22.09 32.23
N PRO A 494 -15.16 -22.39 33.27
CA PRO A 494 -15.25 -23.65 34.01
C PRO A 494 -16.64 -23.86 34.60
N GLN A 495 -17.16 -25.08 34.56
CA GLN A 495 -18.51 -25.41 35.01
C GLN A 495 -18.58 -25.90 36.46
N ASP A 496 -17.48 -26.42 37.00
CA ASP A 496 -17.37 -26.89 38.38
C ASP A 496 -16.05 -26.47 39.07
N ASP A 497 -15.93 -26.79 40.35
CA ASP A 497 -14.77 -26.43 41.19
C ASP A 497 -13.47 -27.12 40.76
N GLU A 498 -13.51 -28.31 40.15
CA GLU A 498 -12.32 -29.03 39.70
C GLU A 498 -11.82 -28.46 38.36
N GLU A 499 -12.72 -28.20 37.41
CA GLU A 499 -12.41 -27.43 36.21
C GLU A 499 -11.87 -26.04 36.58
N GLY A 500 -12.48 -25.37 37.57
CA GLY A 500 -12.03 -24.08 38.09
C GLY A 500 -10.59 -24.11 38.63
N LYS A 501 -10.23 -25.14 39.41
CA LYS A 501 -8.86 -25.35 39.89
C LYS A 501 -7.89 -25.62 38.74
N ILE A 502 -8.24 -26.51 37.80
CA ILE A 502 -7.41 -26.85 36.63
C ILE A 502 -7.13 -25.59 35.80
N PHE A 503 -8.17 -24.80 35.52
CA PHE A 503 -8.10 -23.56 34.76
C PHE A 503 -7.25 -22.50 35.46
N ALA A 504 -7.48 -22.25 36.75
CA ALA A 504 -6.71 -21.28 37.53
C ALA A 504 -5.22 -21.65 37.63
N ASN A 505 -4.91 -22.95 37.80
CA ASN A 505 -3.54 -23.46 37.79
C ASN A 505 -2.86 -23.29 36.43
N SER A 506 -3.57 -23.57 35.33
CA SER A 506 -3.05 -23.35 33.97
C SER A 506 -2.80 -21.87 33.70
N ARG A 507 -3.78 -20.99 33.99
CA ARG A 507 -3.65 -19.53 33.82
C ARG A 507 -2.48 -18.96 34.63
N SER A 508 -2.29 -19.44 35.87
CA SER A 508 -1.14 -19.10 36.70
C SER A 508 0.18 -19.53 36.07
N SER A 509 0.25 -20.76 35.55
CA SER A 509 1.42 -21.30 34.84
C SER A 509 1.80 -20.44 33.61
N LEU A 510 0.80 -19.99 32.84
CA LEU A 510 1.01 -19.12 31.67
C LEU A 510 1.56 -17.75 32.06
N HIS A 511 0.99 -17.08 33.06
CA HIS A 511 1.54 -15.82 33.56
C HIS A 511 2.98 -15.97 34.07
N LEU A 512 3.32 -17.08 34.74
CA LEU A 512 4.70 -17.38 35.16
C LEU A 512 5.65 -17.65 33.99
N ASN A 513 5.15 -18.15 32.87
CA ASN A 513 5.94 -18.36 31.66
C ASN A 513 6.15 -17.04 30.89
N VAL A 514 5.13 -16.18 30.79
CA VAL A 514 5.24 -14.80 30.30
C VAL A 514 6.27 -14.00 31.13
N ALA A 515 6.18 -14.09 32.46
CA ALA A 515 7.15 -13.48 33.36
C ALA A 515 8.59 -13.98 33.12
N ALA A 516 8.77 -15.25 32.76
CA ALA A 516 10.06 -15.83 32.41
C ALA A 516 10.60 -15.31 31.06
N CYS A 517 9.74 -15.10 30.07
CA CYS A 517 10.13 -14.46 28.80
C CYS A 517 10.64 -13.03 29.07
N TYR A 518 9.88 -12.22 29.82
CA TYR A 518 10.29 -10.88 30.18
C TYR A 518 11.62 -10.84 30.98
N GLN A 519 11.87 -11.79 31.89
CA GLN A 519 13.17 -11.93 32.56
C GLN A 519 14.33 -12.14 31.57
N LYS A 520 14.13 -12.99 30.55
CA LYS A 520 15.14 -13.29 29.53
C LYS A 520 15.39 -12.13 28.57
N MET A 521 14.37 -11.29 28.35
CA MET A 521 14.45 -10.07 27.54
C MET A 521 15.02 -8.86 28.30
N GLY A 522 15.20 -8.93 29.62
CA GLY A 522 15.63 -7.80 30.45
C GLY A 522 14.50 -6.86 30.90
N GLU A 523 13.24 -7.18 30.57
CA GLU A 523 12.04 -6.39 30.80
C GLU A 523 11.48 -6.62 32.22
N TYR A 524 12.29 -6.36 33.25
CA TYR A 524 12.01 -6.81 34.63
C TYR A 524 10.70 -6.26 35.21
N ARG A 525 10.28 -5.03 34.85
CA ARG A 525 9.00 -4.46 35.30
C ARG A 525 7.79 -5.25 34.77
N LYS A 526 7.75 -5.56 33.47
CA LYS A 526 6.69 -6.37 32.86
C LYS A 526 6.67 -7.80 33.43
N SER A 527 7.83 -8.32 33.80
CA SER A 527 7.92 -9.60 34.52
C SER A 527 7.27 -9.52 35.92
N ILE A 528 7.52 -8.45 36.68
CA ILE A 528 6.89 -8.21 37.99
C ILE A 528 5.37 -8.10 37.85
N GLU A 529 4.87 -7.34 36.86
CA GLU A 529 3.44 -7.22 36.56
C GLU A 529 2.79 -8.59 36.26
N ALA A 530 3.45 -9.41 35.43
CA ALA A 530 2.99 -10.77 35.13
C ALA A 530 3.00 -11.69 36.35
N CYS A 531 3.96 -11.55 37.27
CA CYS A 531 3.95 -12.27 38.55
C CYS A 531 2.85 -11.77 39.49
N ASN A 532 2.57 -10.46 39.51
CA ASN A 532 1.48 -9.89 40.30
C ASN A 532 0.13 -10.47 39.89
N LYS A 533 -0.15 -10.67 38.59
CA LYS A 533 -1.38 -11.35 38.13
C LYS A 533 -1.61 -12.74 38.74
N VAL A 534 -0.55 -13.43 39.16
CA VAL A 534 -0.64 -14.72 39.88
C VAL A 534 -0.81 -14.51 41.38
N LEU A 535 -0.09 -13.54 41.96
CA LEU A 535 -0.11 -13.24 43.40
C LEU A 535 -1.38 -12.50 43.85
N ASP A 536 -2.03 -11.75 42.97
CA ASP A 536 -3.33 -11.09 43.21
C ASP A 536 -4.44 -12.15 43.41
N ALA A 537 -4.35 -13.28 42.69
CA ALA A 537 -5.27 -14.41 42.82
C ALA A 537 -4.83 -15.41 43.90
N ASN A 538 -3.53 -15.65 44.05
CA ASN A 538 -2.95 -16.54 45.04
C ASN A 538 -1.71 -15.90 45.71
N PRO A 539 -1.88 -15.14 46.81
CA PRO A 539 -0.79 -14.42 47.49
C PRO A 539 0.29 -15.31 48.11
N VAL A 540 0.08 -16.63 48.12
CA VAL A 540 0.97 -17.67 48.66
C VAL A 540 1.57 -18.56 47.56
N HIS A 541 1.49 -18.15 46.28
CA HIS A 541 2.07 -18.92 45.18
C HIS A 541 3.62 -18.84 45.17
N VAL A 542 4.29 -19.79 45.83
CA VAL A 542 5.77 -19.85 46.01
C VAL A 542 6.57 -19.55 44.73
N LYS A 543 6.25 -20.21 43.60
CA LYS A 543 6.94 -20.00 42.31
C LYS A 543 6.76 -18.59 41.74
N ALA A 544 5.67 -17.89 42.09
CA ALA A 544 5.42 -16.51 41.68
C ALA A 544 6.24 -15.53 42.54
N LEU A 545 6.30 -15.74 43.86
CA LEU A 545 7.19 -15.02 44.76
C LEU A 545 8.65 -15.16 44.32
N TYR A 546 9.12 -16.39 44.05
CA TYR A 546 10.48 -16.63 43.55
C TYR A 546 10.77 -15.87 42.25
N ARG A 547 9.87 -15.95 41.26
CA ARG A 547 10.08 -15.24 39.98
C ARG A 547 10.07 -13.73 40.17
N ARG A 548 9.15 -13.19 40.97
CA ARG A 548 9.07 -11.75 41.22
C ARG A 548 10.29 -11.22 41.96
N GLY A 549 10.74 -11.91 43.01
CA GLY A 549 11.97 -11.60 43.72
C GLY A 549 13.21 -11.66 42.83
N MET A 550 13.30 -12.66 41.94
CA MET A 550 14.35 -12.72 40.92
C MET A 550 14.29 -11.54 39.94
N SER A 551 13.10 -11.07 39.55
CA SER A 551 12.94 -9.89 38.68
C SER A 551 13.32 -8.58 39.39
N TYR A 552 12.93 -8.41 40.65
CA TYR A 552 13.39 -7.28 41.48
C TYR A 552 14.92 -7.28 41.64
N MET A 553 15.52 -8.43 41.97
CA MET A 553 16.99 -8.58 42.12
C MET A 553 17.75 -8.23 40.83
N LEU A 554 17.20 -8.61 39.66
CA LEU A 554 17.78 -8.26 38.35
C LEU A 554 17.54 -6.78 37.97
N GLY A 555 16.42 -6.19 38.41
CA GLY A 555 16.12 -4.77 38.28
C GLY A 555 16.92 -3.85 39.22
N GLY A 556 17.56 -4.42 40.26
CA GLY A 556 18.33 -3.70 41.28
C GLY A 556 17.52 -3.28 42.52
N ASP A 557 16.25 -3.70 42.60
CA ASP A 557 15.34 -3.41 43.71
C ASP A 557 15.52 -4.49 44.81
N PHE A 558 16.66 -4.44 45.52
CA PHE A 558 17.13 -5.54 46.38
C PHE A 558 16.26 -5.82 47.61
N ASP A 559 15.68 -4.80 48.24
CA ASP A 559 14.83 -4.96 49.43
C ASP A 559 13.55 -5.74 49.09
N ASP A 560 12.88 -5.38 47.99
CA ASP A 560 11.68 -6.09 47.50
C ASP A 560 12.00 -7.54 47.10
N ALA A 561 13.17 -7.77 46.49
CA ALA A 561 13.64 -9.11 46.17
C ALA A 561 13.85 -9.97 47.42
N LYS A 562 14.47 -9.40 48.46
CA LYS A 562 14.68 -10.06 49.75
C LYS A 562 13.34 -10.39 50.42
N ASN A 563 12.40 -9.43 50.45
CA ASN A 563 11.07 -9.63 51.02
C ASN A 563 10.32 -10.80 50.36
N ASP A 564 10.39 -10.92 49.03
CA ASP A 564 9.77 -12.03 48.31
C ASP A 564 10.42 -13.39 48.63
N PHE A 565 11.75 -13.45 48.72
CA PHE A 565 12.46 -14.70 49.08
C PHE A 565 12.24 -15.11 50.54
N GLU A 566 12.20 -14.17 51.49
CA GLU A 566 11.86 -14.46 52.89
C GLU A 566 10.40 -14.93 53.00
N LYS A 567 9.48 -14.32 52.25
CA LYS A 567 8.06 -14.73 52.22
C LYS A 567 7.88 -16.16 51.71
N MET A 568 8.68 -16.64 50.77
CA MET A 568 8.64 -18.05 50.34
C MET A 568 8.79 -19.02 51.53
N VAL A 569 9.78 -18.79 52.39
CA VAL A 569 10.05 -19.64 53.57
C VAL A 569 8.89 -19.60 54.57
N THR A 570 8.26 -18.44 54.75
CA THR A 570 7.09 -18.31 55.64
C THR A 570 5.84 -19.03 55.13
N VAL A 571 5.73 -19.19 53.81
CA VAL A 571 4.58 -19.81 53.14
C VAL A 571 4.74 -21.32 53.01
N ASP A 572 5.92 -21.77 52.60
CA ASP A 572 6.22 -23.17 52.35
C ASP A 572 7.65 -23.47 52.80
N LYS A 573 7.76 -24.20 53.92
CA LYS A 573 9.05 -24.61 54.47
C LYS A 573 9.85 -25.53 53.53
N SER A 574 9.20 -26.24 52.61
CA SER A 574 9.93 -27.05 51.61
C SER A 574 10.72 -26.19 50.61
N SER A 575 10.36 -24.91 50.47
CA SER A 575 11.06 -23.93 49.62
C SER A 575 12.28 -23.27 50.29
N GLU A 576 12.56 -23.57 51.57
CA GLU A 576 13.69 -23.03 52.34
C GLU A 576 15.06 -23.17 51.62
N PRO A 577 15.40 -24.29 50.94
CA PRO A 577 16.64 -24.41 50.19
C PRO A 577 16.72 -23.44 48.99
N ASP A 578 15.64 -23.30 48.22
CA ASP A 578 15.57 -22.44 47.03
C ASP A 578 15.62 -20.95 47.42
N ALA A 579 14.88 -20.57 48.47
CA ALA A 579 14.90 -19.23 49.03
C ALA A 579 16.29 -18.86 49.58
N THR A 580 16.94 -19.77 50.31
CA THR A 580 18.31 -19.57 50.82
C THR A 580 19.30 -19.40 49.68
N ALA A 581 19.21 -20.23 48.63
CA ALA A 581 20.04 -20.09 47.44
C ALA A 581 19.80 -18.77 46.68
N ALA A 582 18.56 -18.27 46.68
CA ALA A 582 18.22 -16.97 46.09
C ALA A 582 18.77 -15.80 46.90
N LEU A 583 18.66 -15.82 48.24
CA LEU A 583 19.22 -14.81 49.14
C LEU A 583 20.76 -14.74 49.05
N VAL A 584 21.44 -15.88 48.88
CA VAL A 584 22.90 -15.92 48.62
C VAL A 584 23.23 -15.25 47.28
N LYS A 585 22.47 -15.52 46.21
CA LYS A 585 22.65 -14.86 44.90
C LYS A 585 22.40 -13.36 44.98
N LEU A 586 21.37 -12.93 45.72
CA LEU A 586 21.05 -11.52 45.96
C LEU A 586 22.22 -10.79 46.61
N LYS A 587 22.75 -11.32 47.72
CA LYS A 587 23.91 -10.75 48.42
C LYS A 587 25.17 -10.70 47.54
N GLN A 588 25.39 -11.72 46.70
CA GLN A 588 26.49 -11.70 45.73
C GLN A 588 26.29 -10.60 44.67
N LYS A 589 25.05 -10.42 44.18
CA LYS A 589 24.72 -9.43 43.16
C LYS A 589 24.82 -7.99 43.68
N GLU A 590 24.33 -7.75 44.88
CA GLU A 590 24.44 -6.49 45.60
C GLU A 590 25.91 -6.09 45.77
N GLN A 591 26.76 -7.00 46.28
CA GLN A 591 28.21 -6.77 46.38
C GLN A 591 28.90 -6.56 45.02
N GLU A 592 28.42 -7.20 43.94
CA GLU A 592 28.95 -6.98 42.59
C GLU A 592 28.67 -5.54 42.12
N ILE A 593 27.44 -5.05 42.31
CA ILE A 593 27.05 -3.68 41.98
C ILE A 593 27.78 -2.68 42.87
N GLU A 594 27.87 -2.92 44.17
CA GLU A 594 28.60 -2.06 45.10
C GLU A 594 30.09 -1.93 44.73
N LYS A 595 30.76 -3.05 44.38
CA LYS A 595 32.16 -3.04 43.90
C LYS A 595 32.30 -2.29 42.58
N LYS A 596 31.31 -2.36 41.68
CA LYS A 596 31.30 -1.58 40.43
C LYS A 596 31.12 -0.08 40.69
N ALA A 597 30.17 0.29 41.55
CA ALA A 597 29.95 1.68 41.97
C ALA A 597 31.20 2.26 42.65
N ARG A 598 31.78 1.56 43.65
CA ARG A 598 33.02 1.96 44.33
C ARG A 598 34.20 2.13 43.35
N LYS A 599 34.28 1.34 42.28
CA LYS A 599 35.28 1.51 41.20
C LYS A 599 35.00 2.73 40.33
N GLN A 600 33.75 2.94 39.90
CA GLN A 600 33.34 4.05 39.05
C GLN A 600 33.49 5.41 39.76
N PHE A 601 33.18 5.45 41.05
CA PHE A 601 33.24 6.67 41.87
C PHE A 601 34.51 6.79 42.73
N LYS A 602 35.56 6.01 42.43
CA LYS A 602 36.79 5.96 43.25
C LYS A 602 37.37 7.36 43.50
N GLY A 603 37.53 8.17 42.45
CA GLY A 603 38.04 9.55 42.56
C GLY A 603 37.09 10.56 43.23
N LEU A 604 35.83 10.17 43.51
CA LEU A 604 34.86 10.98 44.24
C LEU A 604 34.85 10.64 45.75
N PHE A 605 35.16 9.39 46.11
CA PHE A 605 35.26 8.92 47.50
C PHE A 605 36.66 9.10 48.11
N ASP A 606 37.72 9.19 47.31
CA ASP A 606 39.09 9.42 47.78
C ASP A 606 39.39 10.90 48.14
N LYS A 607 38.44 11.83 47.88
CA LYS A 607 38.52 13.25 48.30
C LYS A 607 37.89 13.47 49.68
N LYS A 608 38.51 14.32 50.51
CA LYS A 608 37.96 14.66 51.84
C LYS A 608 36.64 15.45 51.70
N PRO A 609 35.69 15.32 52.65
CA PRO A 609 34.52 16.18 52.72
C PRO A 609 34.95 17.65 52.82
N GLY A 610 34.78 18.41 51.73
CA GLY A 610 35.25 19.80 51.60
C GLY A 610 36.08 20.10 50.34
N GLU A 611 36.62 19.10 49.63
CA GLU A 611 37.44 19.29 48.40
C GLU A 611 36.65 19.15 47.07
N ILE A 612 35.32 19.27 47.13
CA ILE A 612 34.46 19.34 45.93
C ILE A 612 34.32 20.82 45.52
N SER A 613 35.44 21.43 45.14
CA SER A 613 35.41 22.67 44.38
C SER A 613 34.92 22.38 42.96
N GLU A 614 34.03 23.23 42.47
CA GLU A 614 33.36 23.24 41.16
C GLU A 614 34.10 22.49 40.04
N VAL A 615 33.42 21.52 39.43
CA VAL A 615 33.84 20.97 38.14
C VAL A 615 33.48 21.99 37.06
N GLY A 616 34.41 22.92 36.81
CA GLY A 616 34.37 23.75 35.61
C GLY A 616 34.37 22.87 34.36
N MET A 617 33.54 23.22 33.37
CA MET A 617 33.55 22.57 32.07
C MET A 617 34.91 22.79 31.38
N GLU A 618 35.75 21.75 31.33
CA GLU A 618 36.80 21.68 30.30
C GLU A 618 36.16 21.38 28.94
N SER A 619 35.62 22.42 28.32
CA SER A 619 35.35 22.44 26.88
C SER A 619 36.68 22.36 26.15
N LYS A 620 37.04 21.18 25.65
CA LYS A 620 38.11 21.04 24.65
C LYS A 620 37.68 21.69 23.34
N ASN A 621 38.03 22.95 23.17
CA ASN A 621 38.24 23.57 21.86
C ASN A 621 39.27 24.71 22.00
N GLY A 622 40.30 24.69 21.17
CA GLY A 622 41.43 25.61 21.24
C GLY A 622 42.71 24.96 20.72
N GLY A 623 42.81 24.82 19.40
CA GLY A 623 44.11 24.64 18.74
C GLY A 623 44.69 26.00 18.35
N ASP A 624 46.02 26.08 18.29
CA ASP A 624 46.83 26.80 17.27
C ASP A 624 48.25 27.05 17.83
N THR A 625 49.24 26.30 17.34
CA THR A 625 50.15 26.57 16.20
C THR A 625 51.28 27.56 16.52
N ALA A 626 52.46 27.25 15.98
CA ALA A 626 53.63 28.11 16.01
C ALA A 626 54.13 28.28 14.57
N GLY A 627 54.37 29.53 14.13
CA GLY A 627 55.02 29.78 12.84
C GLY A 627 54.57 31.04 12.10
N SER A 628 55.19 32.18 12.43
CA SER A 628 55.55 33.31 11.53
C SER A 628 54.53 33.92 10.55
N GLY A 629 54.40 35.25 10.61
CA GLY A 629 54.44 36.09 9.39
C GLY A 629 53.25 37.02 9.11
N GLU A 630 53.56 38.32 9.04
CA GLU A 630 52.93 39.34 8.16
C GLU A 630 51.41 39.64 8.26
N ALA A 631 51.08 40.55 9.18
CA ALA A 631 50.54 41.91 8.96
C ALA A 631 49.48 42.24 7.85
N VAL A 632 48.70 43.31 8.15
CA VAL A 632 48.00 44.27 7.26
C VAL A 632 46.48 44.10 7.01
N THR A 633 45.70 44.91 7.76
CA THR A 633 44.39 45.55 7.41
C THR A 633 43.14 44.69 7.12
N SER A 634 41.89 45.14 7.29
CA SER A 634 41.27 46.26 8.04
C SER A 634 39.73 46.19 7.87
N ARG A 635 38.95 46.69 8.86
CA ARG A 635 37.62 47.36 8.71
C ARG A 635 36.49 46.55 8.00
N ASP A 636 35.20 46.66 8.33
CA ASP A 636 34.39 47.64 9.07
C ASP A 636 33.14 46.89 9.65
N ARG A 637 32.55 47.28 10.80
CA ARG A 637 31.23 48.00 10.94
C ARG A 637 30.06 47.43 10.14
N ASP A 638 28.81 47.38 10.59
CA ASP A 638 28.07 47.73 11.84
C ASP A 638 26.81 46.79 11.83
N GLY A 639 25.93 46.62 12.82
CA GLY A 639 25.65 47.30 14.08
C GLY A 639 24.13 47.51 14.25
N SER A 640 23.57 47.12 15.42
CA SER A 640 22.16 47.31 15.88
C SER A 640 21.03 46.48 15.22
N GLY A 641 19.93 46.10 15.90
CA GLY A 641 19.71 46.03 17.37
C GLY A 641 18.24 46.13 17.83
N LYS A 642 17.87 45.32 18.86
CA LYS A 642 16.67 45.42 19.76
C LYS A 642 15.28 45.27 19.07
N SER A 643 14.21 44.67 19.60
CA SER A 643 13.70 44.44 20.97
C SER A 643 12.48 43.48 20.95
N SER A 644 12.21 42.76 22.05
CA SER A 644 11.00 41.92 22.30
C SER A 644 9.87 42.72 22.99
N PRO A 645 8.70 42.17 23.39
CA PRO A 645 8.02 40.87 23.12
C PRO A 645 6.63 41.17 22.44
N PRO A 646 5.42 40.57 22.71
CA PRO A 646 4.99 39.34 23.43
C PRO A 646 3.85 38.50 22.77
N SER A 647 3.35 37.51 23.55
CA SER A 647 2.00 36.89 23.62
C SER A 647 1.45 35.96 22.51
N ALA A 648 1.14 34.74 22.97
CA ALA A 648 0.00 33.85 22.66
C ALA A 648 0.02 32.93 21.40
N GLU A 649 0.08 31.63 21.72
CA GLU A 649 -0.71 30.51 21.16
C GLU A 649 -0.66 30.20 19.65
N SER A 650 0.09 29.13 19.31
CA SER A 650 -0.29 28.18 18.26
C SER A 650 0.35 26.81 18.51
N ASP A 651 -0.43 25.73 18.40
CA ASP A 651 0.02 24.35 18.55
C ASP A 651 1.14 23.97 17.57
N HIS A 652 2.18 23.30 18.06
CA HIS A 652 3.09 22.52 17.23
C HIS A 652 3.44 21.18 17.88
N ALA A 653 3.52 20.16 17.03
CA ALA A 653 3.73 18.78 17.42
C ALA A 653 5.07 18.57 18.15
N PHE A 654 5.07 17.67 19.13
CA PHE A 654 6.31 17.19 19.75
C PHE A 654 7.11 16.36 18.74
N ASP A 655 8.24 16.92 18.32
CA ASP A 655 9.33 16.14 17.73
C ASP A 655 10.02 15.35 18.87
N GLU A 656 10.22 14.04 18.71
CA GLU A 656 10.86 13.20 19.73
C GLU A 656 12.38 13.41 19.75
N GLU A 657 12.84 14.47 20.42
CA GLU A 657 14.24 14.54 20.83
C GLU A 657 14.56 13.38 21.81
N LYS A 658 15.33 12.41 21.31
CA LYS A 658 15.83 11.27 22.09
C LYS A 658 16.54 11.79 23.35
N PRO A 659 16.10 11.44 24.57
CA PRO A 659 16.74 11.93 25.78
C PRO A 659 18.19 11.44 25.84
N GLY A 660 19.11 12.40 25.87
CA GLY A 660 20.55 12.15 25.94
C GLY A 660 20.94 11.27 27.12
N LEU A 661 22.14 10.69 27.05
CA LEU A 661 22.64 9.61 27.92
C LEU A 661 22.37 9.82 29.43
N ILE A 662 22.42 11.07 29.88
CA ILE A 662 22.23 11.50 31.28
C ILE A 662 20.80 11.25 31.78
N GLY A 663 19.78 11.49 30.95
CA GLY A 663 18.36 11.34 31.32
C GLY A 663 17.96 9.88 31.64
N ARG A 664 18.65 8.91 31.03
CA ARG A 664 18.43 7.47 31.29
C ARG A 664 19.12 6.97 32.56
N ILE A 665 20.13 7.68 33.08
CA ILE A 665 20.94 7.24 34.23
C ILE A 665 20.37 7.77 35.55
N TRP A 666 19.75 8.95 35.55
CA TRP A 666 19.26 9.63 36.75
C TRP A 666 18.29 8.80 37.64
N PRO A 667 17.30 8.06 37.09
CA PRO A 667 16.38 7.24 37.90
C PRO A 667 17.06 6.06 38.60
N SER A 668 18.17 5.57 38.04
CA SER A 668 18.96 4.46 38.59
C SER A 668 19.96 4.96 39.63
N ALA A 669 20.63 6.09 39.36
CA ALA A 669 21.49 6.77 40.33
C ALA A 669 20.72 7.14 41.60
N ARG A 670 19.51 7.70 41.47
CA ARG A 670 18.66 8.09 42.62
C ARG A 670 18.31 6.89 43.54
N ARG A 671 18.08 5.70 42.96
CA ARG A 671 17.84 4.47 43.75
C ARG A 671 19.10 3.91 44.42
N ILE A 672 20.26 4.06 43.79
CA ILE A 672 21.56 3.70 44.39
C ILE A 672 21.89 4.62 45.59
N PHE A 673 21.55 5.91 45.52
CA PHE A 673 21.75 6.82 46.65
C PHE A 673 20.80 6.56 47.83
N SER A 674 19.56 6.12 47.58
CA SER A 674 18.63 5.75 48.67
C SER A 674 19.03 4.47 49.41
N SER A 675 19.54 3.44 48.72
CA SER A 675 20.00 2.20 49.38
C SER A 675 21.29 2.39 50.19
N LEU A 676 22.05 3.45 49.93
CA LEU A 676 23.24 3.86 50.70
C LEU A 676 22.91 4.76 51.91
N GLY A 677 21.63 4.98 52.24
CA GLY A 677 21.20 5.74 53.42
C GLY A 677 21.39 7.26 53.35
N LEU A 678 21.81 7.81 52.19
CA LEU A 678 22.09 9.23 51.98
C LEU A 678 20.81 10.05 51.70
N ASN A 679 19.85 10.01 52.63
CA ASN A 679 18.53 10.63 52.50
C ASN A 679 18.49 12.17 52.60
N ARG A 680 19.63 12.87 52.55
CA ARG A 680 19.71 14.34 52.64
C ARG A 680 20.84 14.95 51.80
N CYS A 681 20.60 15.10 50.50
CA CYS A 681 21.23 16.13 49.67
C CYS A 681 20.20 16.67 48.68
N THR A 682 19.62 17.83 49.02
CA THR A 682 18.90 18.67 48.06
C THR A 682 19.96 19.46 47.28
N ILE A 683 19.89 19.45 45.94
CA ILE A 683 20.68 20.35 45.09
C ILE A 683 19.72 21.46 44.64
N LEU A 684 20.16 22.71 44.80
CA LEU A 684 19.54 23.91 44.25
C LEU A 684 19.96 24.10 42.79
#